data_AF-A0A3D3LD67-F1
#
_entry.id   AF-A0A3D3LD67-F1
#
_cell.length_a   1.000
_cell.length_b   1.000
_cell.length_c   1.000
_cell.angle_alpha   90.00
_cell.angle_beta   90.00
_cell.angle_gamma   90.00
#
_symmetry.space_group_name_H-M   'P 1'
#
loop_
_entity.id
_entity.type
_entity.pdbx_description
1 polymer ?
#
loop_
_entity_poly.entity_id
_entity_poly.type
_entity_poly.pdbx_seq_one_letter_code
_entity_poly.pdbx_strand_id
1 'polypeptide(L)'
;IEVIRSGGSADGWVHIDALAFEIDPTATLDADSDGLPRWWEETHGLSDTNPADAALDLDGDDLTHLQEFARGTNPRLADTDGDGLSDAVETNTGVHAGISELGTNPLLADTDGDTLSDGDEWLTHHTSPLLADSDADGAPDAWELRTGHDAMSAASTPPVFPDAVAVNFVSDVNPHNALPWLAPAGLAPQLHWNNTMPLTSWNTTSGNTMHIESPQQGVLVNSAGAPTTMTLAWTSPNHVWINGNTGAPDRMIMDAYLVVSDSTPASVTIGGIPFAGYDVILYAGGNYDGAVGYARLNDQPATDRWFITGSRPPETRFTEPHGSTPAKPWRGNAIRWRNVTGATASVKLFPHDNHELGIHGIQIVDSATDSDGDGMTDSWELTHRLRPDLNDAALDPDGDGLSNSGEYARGTDPHNPDTDGDGLTDNVERNTGVFFSHLNTGSNPLIADTDGDGLSDGEEIAHLPHPTNPVMADSDGDGMDDAEEIRLGRDPHLPDTATFLPQVTTSPRTFLWQVENVQVIWDHTRGHQSGLQWGDDALLRLTLRNSAFPNQDAFWVALRVVSGRVTRHFYSNYESAFSHPDNNSWDIWESDWNEPPTDLAPALGFSGHGSVDMSDRLRFRIEGSSPGSRTNWTFTFSIFNQDTNTTVASTTFAGCALALNVHNNSASWQDQSGAPGVYSLYQNDGVRVFISPWRLDESEAYLYWKDSDNDGITDFNDLLYNDPADAALDADNDGLTNLQEFLAGTLPLEADSDGDGAPDGVEVAAGTDPLNGYSLPPWYHGPPPGAAADYNGNGIPDAWELWLGRFDLAALDDDDGDGMSNADEAAAGTDPFDPYSRLWVDTTRAGSDLVVTWPLVALKHHRLWQNDSLSPATWTPAPGVPLAFGNEYRQTVAAALSGTAPRFFKATVTDLDTDGDGVSDWAEVNVLGSDRLSADSTRAPAPVDSNGDGQPDTNLSGDLVSLLERLHGATPEGGFPLGSGGGPGTVSRAQAARFLMQASFGPTPEDIDRVQDLTIDGWILDQLNNAPPTLHSTYIRSIWQDMMTQRANPNYIRSEVVAGEDRDPFLFGGNMKTAFARAAIQGPDQLRQRVAFALSQILVTSRRDANLENRCLGMADYYDIFVRHAFGSYHDILMEVTLHPVMGRYLSHVGNQKARPEINQYPDENYAREVMQLFTIGLWRLNPDGTRQLDSQGQPIPTY
;
A
#
# COMPACT_ATOMS: atom_id res chain seq x y z
N ILE A 1 21.00 45.78 25.28
CA ILE A 1 22.28 45.21 24.78
C ILE A 1 23.01 46.27 23.96
N GLU A 2 24.18 46.74 24.39
CA GLU A 2 25.10 47.56 23.58
C GLU A 2 26.31 46.70 23.23
N VAL A 3 26.60 46.52 21.93
CA VAL A 3 27.74 45.73 21.45
C VAL A 3 28.84 46.69 20.99
N ILE A 4 29.94 46.79 21.75
CA ILE A 4 31.11 47.56 21.35
C ILE A 4 32.16 46.61 20.76
N ARG A 5 32.51 46.81 19.49
CA ARG A 5 33.62 46.11 18.83
C ARG A 5 34.96 46.75 19.23
N SER A 6 35.87 45.96 19.79
CA SER A 6 37.28 46.33 19.90
C SER A 6 38.19 45.26 19.29
N GLY A 7 38.88 45.59 18.19
CA GLY A 7 39.99 44.81 17.64
C GLY A 7 39.71 44.25 16.24
N GLY A 8 40.61 44.57 15.30
CA GLY A 8 40.45 44.29 13.87
C GLY A 8 41.33 43.16 13.36
N SER A 9 40.68 42.19 12.74
CA SER A 9 41.10 41.48 11.52
C SER A 9 39.85 40.82 10.91
N ALA A 10 39.88 40.53 9.62
CA ALA A 10 38.69 40.19 8.83
C ALA A 10 38.01 38.86 9.21
N ASP A 11 38.64 38.02 10.03
CA ASP A 11 38.18 36.65 10.35
C ASP A 11 38.23 36.31 11.86
N GLY A 12 37.98 37.28 12.75
CA GLY A 12 38.00 37.07 14.21
C GLY A 12 36.62 36.84 14.85
N TRP A 13 36.48 35.75 15.62
CA TRP A 13 35.31 35.41 16.46
C TRP A 13 35.01 36.49 17.51
N VAL A 14 33.73 36.69 17.83
CA VAL A 14 33.26 37.63 18.86
C VAL A 14 33.27 36.93 20.22
N HIS A 15 34.03 37.45 21.18
CA HIS A 15 33.93 37.04 22.60
C HIS A 15 32.96 37.96 23.35
N ILE A 16 32.01 37.36 24.09
CA ILE A 16 31.12 38.05 25.02
C ILE A 16 31.72 37.91 26.41
N ASP A 17 32.26 39.00 26.97
CA ASP A 17 32.97 38.97 28.26
C ASP A 17 32.05 39.03 29.50
N ALA A 18 30.83 39.53 29.38
CA ALA A 18 29.86 39.53 30.48
C ALA A 18 28.41 39.68 30.00
N LEU A 19 27.51 38.90 30.61
CA LEU A 19 26.07 39.08 30.55
C LEU A 19 25.62 39.72 31.87
N ALA A 20 24.98 40.88 31.80
CA ALA A 20 24.34 41.51 32.97
C ALA A 20 22.83 41.45 32.76
N PHE A 21 22.13 40.76 33.66
CA PHE A 21 20.67 40.72 33.71
C PHE A 21 20.18 41.90 34.55
N GLU A 22 19.49 42.85 33.93
CA GLU A 22 18.61 43.77 34.66
C GLU A 22 17.24 43.09 34.76
N ILE A 23 16.84 42.72 35.98
CA ILE A 23 15.48 42.29 36.27
C ILE A 23 14.60 43.54 36.13
N ASP A 24 13.64 43.51 35.22
CA ASP A 24 12.65 44.58 35.13
C ASP A 24 11.90 44.65 36.49
N PRO A 25 12.00 45.75 37.25
CA PRO A 25 11.35 45.87 38.54
C PRO A 25 9.80 45.85 38.43
N THR A 26 9.26 45.94 37.21
CA THR A 26 7.84 45.84 36.91
C THR A 26 7.39 44.44 36.49
N ALA A 27 8.31 43.49 36.29
CA ALA A 27 7.99 42.12 35.86
C ALA A 27 6.96 41.43 36.76
N THR A 28 7.01 41.67 38.08
CA THR A 28 6.10 41.07 39.08
C THR A 28 4.83 41.90 39.34
N LEU A 29 4.65 43.02 38.62
CA LEU A 29 3.41 43.77 38.71
C LEU A 29 2.32 43.04 37.93
N ASP A 30 1.11 43.08 38.46
CA ASP A 30 -0.14 42.66 37.84
C ASP A 30 -0.91 43.97 37.59
N ALA A 31 -0.87 44.47 36.34
CA ALA A 31 -1.27 45.85 36.05
C ALA A 31 -2.78 46.04 35.92
N ASP A 32 -3.53 44.99 35.61
CA ASP A 32 -5.00 44.99 35.54
C ASP A 32 -5.69 44.23 36.69
N SER A 33 -4.91 43.65 37.60
CA SER A 33 -5.34 43.06 38.87
C SER A 33 -6.16 41.78 38.73
N ASP A 34 -5.87 40.95 37.75
CA ASP A 34 -6.54 39.67 37.50
C ASP A 34 -5.85 38.46 38.15
N GLY A 35 -4.67 38.65 38.73
CA GLY A 35 -3.89 37.64 39.42
C GLY A 35 -2.72 37.07 38.62
N LEU A 36 -2.56 37.44 37.34
CA LEU A 36 -1.41 37.09 36.53
C LEU A 36 -0.34 38.20 36.59
N PRO A 37 0.95 37.86 36.77
CA PRO A 37 2.02 38.85 36.73
C PRO A 37 2.46 39.13 35.29
N ARG A 38 2.78 40.40 34.98
CA ARG A 38 3.23 40.87 33.67
C ARG A 38 4.21 39.94 32.97
N TRP A 39 5.22 39.42 33.66
CA TRP A 39 6.22 38.56 33.04
C TRP A 39 5.62 37.26 32.49
N TRP A 40 4.63 36.69 33.17
CA TRP A 40 3.96 35.46 32.76
C TRP A 40 3.08 35.73 31.55
N GLU A 41 2.31 36.82 31.61
CA GLU A 41 1.46 37.25 30.51
C GLU A 41 2.26 37.59 29.25
N GLU A 42 3.34 38.36 29.38
CA GLU A 42 4.22 38.70 28.25
C GLU A 42 4.89 37.46 27.65
N THR A 43 5.26 36.48 28.48
CA THR A 43 5.89 35.23 28.01
C THR A 43 4.90 34.38 27.21
N HIS A 44 3.63 34.36 27.62
CA HIS A 44 2.57 33.58 26.97
C HIS A 44 1.69 34.42 26.03
N GLY A 45 2.06 35.67 25.74
CA GLY A 45 1.33 36.54 24.81
C GLY A 45 -0.08 36.92 25.27
N LEU A 46 -0.33 36.94 26.59
CA LEU A 46 -1.52 37.49 27.23
C LEU A 46 -1.36 39.00 27.42
N SER A 47 -2.45 39.68 27.80
CA SER A 47 -2.52 41.13 27.88
C SER A 47 -2.63 41.60 29.33
N ASP A 48 -1.51 42.14 29.84
CA ASP A 48 -1.35 42.87 31.13
C ASP A 48 -2.15 44.20 31.22
N THR A 49 -3.22 44.34 30.45
CA THR A 49 -4.15 45.49 30.48
C THR A 49 -5.60 45.07 30.29
N ASN A 50 -5.88 43.77 30.15
CA ASN A 50 -7.20 43.21 29.92
C ASN A 50 -7.50 42.09 30.93
N PRO A 51 -8.13 42.40 32.07
CA PRO A 51 -8.28 41.44 33.19
C PRO A 51 -9.28 40.30 32.90
N ALA A 52 -9.79 40.22 31.68
CA ALA A 52 -10.71 39.18 31.24
C ALA A 52 -9.98 38.00 30.59
N ASP A 53 -8.72 38.16 30.19
CA ASP A 53 -7.97 37.07 29.57
C ASP A 53 -7.49 36.02 30.58
N ALA A 54 -7.21 36.37 31.84
CA ALA A 54 -6.95 35.38 32.90
C ALA A 54 -8.06 34.32 33.10
N ALA A 55 -9.29 34.62 32.67
CA ALA A 55 -10.44 33.71 32.71
C ALA A 55 -10.71 32.99 31.38
N LEU A 56 -9.88 33.23 30.35
CA LEU A 56 -9.93 32.50 29.10
C LEU A 56 -9.12 31.22 29.22
N ASP A 57 -9.45 30.31 28.32
CA ASP A 57 -8.81 29.02 28.08
C ASP A 57 -8.36 29.07 26.61
N LEU A 58 -7.03 29.03 26.38
CA LEU A 58 -6.44 29.34 25.06
C LEU A 58 -6.24 28.10 24.19
N ASP A 59 -5.98 26.97 24.83
CA ASP A 59 -5.70 25.67 24.24
C ASP A 59 -6.89 24.70 24.35
N GLY A 60 -7.91 25.06 25.12
CA GLY A 60 -9.22 24.40 25.14
C GLY A 60 -9.24 23.15 26.00
N ASP A 61 -8.44 23.12 27.06
CA ASP A 61 -8.31 21.97 27.96
C ASP A 61 -9.23 22.05 29.20
N ASP A 62 -10.07 23.09 29.30
CA ASP A 62 -10.93 23.44 30.44
C ASP A 62 -10.20 24.06 31.66
N LEU A 63 -8.92 24.45 31.54
CA LEU A 63 -8.23 25.32 32.49
C LEU A 63 -8.18 26.78 32.01
N THR A 64 -8.42 27.69 32.95
CA THR A 64 -8.18 29.12 32.70
C THR A 64 -6.70 29.45 32.88
N HIS A 65 -6.20 30.49 32.22
CA HIS A 65 -4.78 30.90 32.35
C HIS A 65 -4.35 31.15 33.80
N LEU A 66 -5.28 31.61 34.65
CA LEU A 66 -5.04 31.78 36.08
C LEU A 66 -4.86 30.43 36.81
N GLN A 67 -5.61 29.40 36.43
CA GLN A 67 -5.46 28.05 36.97
C GLN A 67 -4.15 27.41 36.51
N GLU A 68 -3.78 27.62 35.25
CA GLU A 68 -2.54 27.11 34.68
C GLU A 68 -1.31 27.76 35.32
N PHE A 69 -1.34 29.09 35.50
CA PHE A 69 -0.31 29.78 36.28
C PHE A 69 -0.15 29.22 37.70
N ALA A 70 -1.25 28.82 38.34
CA ALA A 70 -1.21 28.21 39.66
C ALA A 70 -0.64 26.78 39.67
N ARG A 71 -0.78 26.05 38.56
CA ARG A 71 -0.26 24.69 38.35
C ARG A 71 1.15 24.67 37.75
N GLY A 72 1.60 25.78 37.16
CA GLY A 72 2.87 25.87 36.45
C GLY A 72 2.83 25.32 35.03
N THR A 73 1.64 25.07 34.50
CA THR A 73 1.38 24.54 33.16
C THR A 73 1.34 25.65 32.11
N ASN A 74 1.39 25.30 30.83
CA ASN A 74 1.54 26.24 29.73
C ASN A 74 0.18 26.57 29.07
N PRO A 75 -0.32 27.83 29.15
CA PRO A 75 -1.61 28.31 28.63
C PRO A 75 -1.77 28.34 27.12
N ARG A 76 -1.03 27.51 26.40
CA ARG A 76 -1.06 27.36 24.95
C ARG A 76 -0.91 25.90 24.53
N LEU A 77 -0.73 25.01 25.48
CA LEU A 77 -0.56 23.58 25.28
C LEU A 77 -1.55 22.90 26.23
N ALA A 78 -2.58 22.29 25.67
CA ALA A 78 -3.56 21.54 26.45
C ALA A 78 -2.93 20.38 27.25
N ASP A 79 -1.72 19.98 26.88
CA ASP A 79 -0.90 18.92 27.44
C ASP A 79 0.53 19.49 27.54
N THR A 80 0.96 19.87 28.75
CA THR A 80 2.21 20.61 28.95
C THR A 80 3.46 19.74 28.82
N ASP A 81 3.42 18.49 29.27
CA ASP A 81 4.56 17.57 29.22
C ASP A 81 4.55 16.63 28.01
N GLY A 82 3.45 16.61 27.25
CA GLY A 82 3.33 16.03 25.92
C GLY A 82 3.09 14.53 25.94
N ASP A 83 2.43 14.01 26.98
CA ASP A 83 2.26 12.60 27.26
C ASP A 83 0.90 12.04 26.76
N GLY A 84 0.01 12.91 26.30
CA GLY A 84 -1.31 12.58 25.77
C GLY A 84 -2.48 12.81 26.74
N LEU A 85 -2.21 13.17 28.00
CA LEU A 85 -3.20 13.64 28.96
C LEU A 85 -3.23 15.17 28.98
N SER A 86 -4.42 15.74 29.19
CA SER A 86 -4.54 17.19 29.31
C SER A 86 -4.24 17.65 30.74
N ASP A 87 -3.65 18.84 30.90
CA ASP A 87 -3.30 19.43 32.19
C ASP A 87 -4.50 19.53 33.16
N ALA A 88 -5.72 19.64 32.64
CA ALA A 88 -6.96 19.63 33.42
C ALA A 88 -7.22 18.31 34.17
N VAL A 89 -6.91 17.17 33.54
CA VAL A 89 -7.12 15.80 34.06
C VAL A 89 -6.07 15.43 35.11
N GLU A 90 -4.92 16.10 35.06
CA GLU A 90 -3.75 15.81 35.88
C GLU A 90 -3.62 16.78 37.05
N THR A 91 -4.11 16.36 38.21
CA THR A 91 -4.25 17.26 39.37
C THR A 91 -3.05 17.26 40.32
N ASN A 92 -2.04 16.41 40.07
CA ASN A 92 -0.86 16.20 40.92
C ASN A 92 -1.22 15.91 42.39
N THR A 93 -2.32 15.17 42.59
CA THR A 93 -2.81 14.80 43.93
C THR A 93 -2.23 13.47 44.42
N GLY A 94 -1.65 12.67 43.51
CA GLY A 94 -1.15 11.31 43.77
C GLY A 94 -2.27 10.32 44.09
N VAL A 95 -3.52 10.64 43.77
CA VAL A 95 -4.69 9.78 44.03
C VAL A 95 -5.65 9.85 42.85
N HIS A 96 -5.91 8.69 42.23
CA HIS A 96 -6.92 8.56 41.19
C HIS A 96 -8.35 8.73 41.76
N ALA A 97 -9.04 9.79 41.35
CA ALA A 97 -10.41 10.13 41.79
C ALA A 97 -11.48 9.88 40.70
N GLY A 98 -11.07 9.70 39.43
CA GLY A 98 -11.94 9.29 38.32
C GLY A 98 -11.36 9.69 36.96
N ILE A 99 -12.13 9.47 35.88
CA ILE A 99 -11.70 9.74 34.49
C ILE A 99 -11.37 11.20 34.17
N SER A 100 -11.74 12.13 35.06
CA SER A 100 -11.47 13.57 34.93
C SER A 100 -10.45 14.06 35.98
N GLU A 101 -9.88 13.15 36.78
CA GLU A 101 -8.89 13.43 37.82
C GLU A 101 -8.07 12.15 38.09
N LEU A 102 -6.98 11.99 37.34
CA LEU A 102 -6.10 10.81 37.45
C LEU A 102 -5.10 10.94 38.60
N GLY A 103 -4.81 12.17 39.03
CA GLY A 103 -3.90 12.45 40.15
C GLY A 103 -2.41 12.40 39.77
N THR A 104 -2.11 12.17 38.50
CA THR A 104 -0.79 12.28 37.83
C THR A 104 -0.33 13.75 37.76
N ASN A 105 0.95 13.97 37.43
CA ASN A 105 1.58 15.29 37.49
C ASN A 105 1.74 15.90 36.08
N PRO A 106 1.09 17.04 35.77
CA PRO A 106 1.05 17.65 34.42
C PRO A 106 2.38 18.27 33.94
N LEU A 107 3.47 17.99 34.63
CA LEU A 107 4.82 18.47 34.31
C LEU A 107 5.82 17.32 34.19
N LEU A 108 5.34 16.08 34.33
CA LEU A 108 6.10 14.85 34.30
C LEU A 108 5.29 13.81 33.51
N ALA A 109 5.68 13.59 32.26
CA ALA A 109 5.07 12.60 31.39
C ALA A 109 5.04 11.15 31.94
N ASP A 110 5.72 10.85 33.05
CA ASP A 110 5.79 9.54 33.71
C ASP A 110 5.86 9.82 35.23
N THR A 111 4.72 9.70 35.92
CA THR A 111 4.58 10.11 37.32
C THR A 111 5.19 9.09 38.29
N ASP A 112 5.11 7.80 38.01
CA ASP A 112 5.59 6.74 38.92
C ASP A 112 6.99 6.21 38.58
N GLY A 113 7.53 6.58 37.42
CA GLY A 113 8.90 6.36 37.00
C GLY A 113 9.17 4.94 36.50
N ASP A 114 8.13 4.22 36.08
CA ASP A 114 8.24 2.85 35.54
C ASP A 114 8.63 2.81 34.05
N THR A 115 8.58 3.97 33.38
CA THR A 115 8.96 4.26 31.99
C THR A 115 7.88 4.13 30.93
N LEU A 116 6.62 3.87 31.32
CA LEU A 116 5.44 4.22 30.53
C LEU A 116 5.04 5.67 30.81
N SER A 117 4.43 6.32 29.82
CA SER A 117 3.87 7.64 30.06
C SER A 117 2.50 7.54 30.73
N ASP A 118 2.12 8.51 31.57
CA ASP A 118 0.85 8.46 32.27
C ASP A 118 -0.33 8.35 31.27
N GLY A 119 -0.20 9.03 30.12
CA GLY A 119 -1.10 8.90 28.98
C GLY A 119 -1.12 7.53 28.29
N ASP A 120 0.03 6.91 28.03
CA ASP A 120 0.10 5.57 27.43
C ASP A 120 -0.53 4.52 28.36
N GLU A 121 -0.24 4.60 29.66
CA GLU A 121 -0.80 3.71 30.66
C GLU A 121 -2.32 3.80 30.71
N TRP A 122 -2.85 5.01 30.76
CA TRP A 122 -4.29 5.22 30.89
C TRP A 122 -5.06 4.93 29.59
N LEU A 123 -4.60 5.49 28.46
CA LEU A 123 -5.34 5.47 27.19
C LEU A 123 -5.10 4.19 26.39
N THR A 124 -3.92 3.59 26.50
CA THR A 124 -3.51 2.47 25.63
C THR A 124 -3.47 1.15 26.41
N HIS A 125 -2.81 1.12 27.56
CA HIS A 125 -2.49 -0.13 28.25
C HIS A 125 -3.45 -0.48 29.40
N HIS A 126 -4.25 0.49 29.83
CA HIS A 126 -5.15 0.40 30.97
C HIS A 126 -4.45 0.00 32.28
N THR A 127 -3.19 0.41 32.42
CA THR A 127 -2.39 0.30 33.64
C THR A 127 -2.56 1.52 34.54
N SER A 128 -2.03 1.43 35.76
CA SER A 128 -2.18 2.48 36.76
C SER A 128 -1.02 3.46 36.68
N PRO A 129 -1.22 4.72 36.22
CA PRO A 129 -0.15 5.74 36.08
C PRO A 129 0.38 6.31 37.41
N LEU A 130 0.11 5.62 38.52
CA LEU A 130 0.55 5.98 39.87
C LEU A 130 1.29 4.81 40.54
N LEU A 131 1.34 3.66 39.87
CA LEU A 131 1.89 2.41 40.39
C LEU A 131 2.73 1.74 39.31
N ALA A 132 4.05 1.79 39.49
CA ALA A 132 5.00 1.14 38.61
C ALA A 132 4.83 -0.38 38.43
N ASP A 133 3.96 -1.02 39.20
CA ASP A 133 3.64 -2.45 39.18
C ASP A 133 2.17 -2.54 39.61
N SER A 134 1.27 -2.57 38.62
CA SER A 134 -0.17 -2.42 38.80
C SER A 134 -0.81 -3.61 39.49
N ASP A 135 -0.28 -4.81 39.28
CA ASP A 135 -0.82 -6.07 39.84
C ASP A 135 -0.04 -6.61 41.06
N ALA A 136 1.07 -5.95 41.39
CA ALA A 136 1.96 -6.20 42.52
C ALA A 136 2.65 -7.58 42.49
N ASP A 137 2.93 -8.12 41.30
CA ASP A 137 3.64 -9.39 41.14
C ASP A 137 5.17 -9.28 41.18
N GLY A 138 5.69 -8.06 41.11
CA GLY A 138 7.11 -7.73 41.17
C GLY A 138 7.77 -7.43 39.82
N ALA A 139 7.05 -7.51 38.70
CA ALA A 139 7.44 -6.98 37.41
C ALA A 139 6.77 -5.61 37.19
N PRO A 140 7.51 -4.57 36.73
CA PRO A 140 6.89 -3.31 36.36
C PRO A 140 6.06 -3.40 35.08
N ASP A 141 5.00 -2.60 34.96
CA ASP A 141 4.05 -2.65 33.85
C ASP A 141 4.74 -2.47 32.49
N ALA A 142 5.70 -1.53 32.42
CA ALA A 142 6.54 -1.32 31.24
C ALA A 142 7.30 -2.57 30.78
N TRP A 143 7.69 -3.44 31.72
CA TRP A 143 8.38 -4.70 31.41
C TRP A 143 7.41 -5.70 30.79
N GLU A 144 6.25 -5.87 31.42
CA GLU A 144 5.27 -6.86 31.03
C GLU A 144 4.78 -6.60 29.61
N LEU A 145 4.36 -5.36 29.33
CA LEU A 145 3.90 -4.96 28.00
C LEU A 145 4.98 -5.14 26.92
N ARG A 146 6.23 -4.79 27.23
CA ARG A 146 7.35 -4.97 26.29
C ARG A 146 7.65 -6.44 26.01
N THR A 147 7.36 -7.32 26.95
CA THR A 147 7.59 -8.77 26.84
C THR A 147 6.34 -9.55 26.43
N GLY A 148 5.23 -8.86 26.12
CA GLY A 148 3.98 -9.49 25.68
C GLY A 148 3.19 -10.15 26.82
N HIS A 149 3.48 -9.76 28.05
CA HIS A 149 2.81 -10.19 29.28
C HIS A 149 1.72 -9.18 29.68
N ASP A 150 0.70 -9.67 30.40
CA ASP A 150 -0.45 -8.89 30.86
C ASP A 150 -0.16 -8.23 32.22
N ALA A 151 0.10 -6.92 32.20
CA ALA A 151 0.41 -6.09 33.38
C ALA A 151 -0.71 -5.97 34.42
N MET A 152 -1.90 -6.50 34.13
CA MET A 152 -3.02 -6.56 35.06
C MET A 152 -3.18 -7.92 35.74
N SER A 153 -2.30 -8.89 35.44
CA SER A 153 -2.45 -10.27 35.83
C SER A 153 -1.17 -10.84 36.43
N ALA A 154 -1.13 -10.95 37.76
CA ALA A 154 -0.01 -11.51 38.52
C ALA A 154 0.32 -12.99 38.26
N ALA A 155 -0.40 -13.63 37.33
CA ALA A 155 -0.11 -14.96 36.79
C ALA A 155 0.64 -14.91 35.44
N SER A 156 0.84 -13.72 34.89
CA SER A 156 1.46 -13.41 33.62
C SER A 156 2.80 -12.71 33.84
N THR A 157 3.59 -13.13 34.82
CA THR A 157 4.87 -12.48 35.13
C THR A 157 5.95 -12.83 34.09
N PRO A 158 6.67 -11.84 33.53
CA PRO A 158 7.83 -12.08 32.68
C PRO A 158 8.92 -12.92 33.38
N PRO A 159 9.63 -13.78 32.65
CA PRO A 159 10.73 -14.55 33.21
C PRO A 159 11.85 -13.62 33.70
N VAL A 160 12.15 -13.76 34.99
CA VAL A 160 13.27 -13.07 35.62
C VAL A 160 14.53 -13.90 35.38
N PHE A 161 15.66 -13.27 35.07
CA PHE A 161 16.98 -13.90 35.18
C PHE A 161 17.59 -13.56 36.54
N PRO A 162 17.17 -14.19 37.66
CA PRO A 162 17.47 -13.71 39.01
C PRO A 162 18.97 -13.64 39.29
N ASP A 163 19.76 -14.51 38.68
CA ASP A 163 21.22 -14.60 38.86
C ASP A 163 22.03 -13.81 37.82
N ALA A 164 21.38 -13.24 36.80
CA ALA A 164 22.09 -12.47 35.78
C ALA A 164 22.74 -11.22 36.37
N VAL A 165 23.84 -10.78 35.76
CA VAL A 165 24.60 -9.60 36.21
C VAL A 165 24.78 -8.64 35.05
N ALA A 166 24.30 -7.41 35.21
CA ALA A 166 24.50 -6.30 34.28
C ALA A 166 25.38 -5.20 34.87
N VAL A 167 26.19 -4.55 34.03
CA VAL A 167 26.99 -3.38 34.37
C VAL A 167 26.74 -2.29 33.34
N ASN A 168 26.37 -1.10 33.80
CA ASN A 168 26.22 0.11 32.99
C ASN A 168 27.35 1.10 33.29
N PHE A 169 28.00 1.64 32.26
CA PHE A 169 29.11 2.58 32.41
C PHE A 169 28.63 4.03 32.30
N VAL A 170 28.23 4.62 33.43
CA VAL A 170 27.76 6.02 33.56
C VAL A 170 28.93 6.99 33.74
N SER A 171 28.91 8.13 33.02
CA SER A 171 29.99 9.14 33.00
C SER A 171 29.62 10.54 33.53
N ASP A 172 28.33 10.85 33.73
CA ASP A 172 27.85 12.19 34.15
C ASP A 172 27.31 12.19 35.59
N VAL A 173 27.41 13.34 36.27
CA VAL A 173 26.89 13.62 37.62
C VAL A 173 25.37 13.91 37.60
N ASN A 174 24.76 14.03 36.42
CA ASN A 174 23.32 14.28 36.30
C ASN A 174 22.51 13.05 36.76
N PRO A 175 21.72 13.15 37.85
CA PRO A 175 20.89 12.03 38.33
C PRO A 175 19.83 11.57 37.32
N HIS A 176 19.48 12.39 36.33
CA HIS A 176 18.54 12.05 35.26
C HIS A 176 19.10 11.11 34.19
N ASN A 177 20.40 10.81 34.19
CA ASN A 177 21.03 9.93 33.18
C ASN A 177 21.41 8.56 33.77
N ALA A 178 21.17 8.32 35.06
CA ALA A 178 21.36 7.02 35.68
C ALA A 178 20.08 6.19 35.54
N LEU A 179 20.22 4.90 35.20
CA LEU A 179 19.07 3.99 35.17
C LEU A 179 18.36 3.98 36.54
N PRO A 180 17.03 4.19 36.59
CA PRO A 180 16.24 4.00 37.79
C PRO A 180 16.45 2.60 38.38
N TRP A 181 16.31 2.47 39.69
CA TRP A 181 16.59 1.22 40.43
C TRP A 181 15.70 0.04 40.02
N LEU A 182 14.57 0.32 39.37
CA LEU A 182 13.60 -0.66 38.89
C LEU A 182 13.44 -0.65 37.36
N ALA A 183 14.27 0.12 36.64
CA ALA A 183 14.12 0.23 35.19
C ALA A 183 14.52 -1.08 34.51
N PRO A 184 13.58 -1.78 33.85
CA PRO A 184 13.87 -3.03 33.17
C PRO A 184 14.53 -2.68 31.83
N ALA A 185 15.85 -2.85 31.73
CA ALA A 185 16.62 -2.43 30.55
C ALA A 185 17.58 -3.53 30.04
N GLY A 186 17.92 -3.48 28.74
CA GLY A 186 18.79 -4.46 28.07
C GLY A 186 18.04 -5.53 27.25
N LEU A 187 18.77 -6.21 26.34
CA LEU A 187 18.31 -7.31 25.49
C LEU A 187 17.89 -8.56 26.30
N ALA A 188 18.45 -8.73 27.50
CA ALA A 188 17.84 -9.52 28.56
C ALA A 188 17.41 -8.54 29.66
N PRO A 189 16.11 -8.25 29.83
CA PRO A 189 15.65 -7.25 30.79
C PRO A 189 16.15 -7.55 32.21
N GLN A 190 16.78 -6.55 32.84
CA GLN A 190 17.24 -6.63 34.22
C GLN A 190 16.85 -5.37 34.97
N LEU A 191 16.27 -5.54 36.15
CA LEU A 191 15.84 -4.46 37.04
C LEU A 191 17.03 -3.78 37.70
N HIS A 192 17.97 -4.59 38.21
CA HIS A 192 19.11 -4.10 38.98
C HIS A 192 20.40 -4.04 38.14
N TRP A 193 20.67 -2.86 37.57
CA TRP A 193 21.93 -2.58 36.89
C TRP A 193 23.03 -2.10 37.85
N ASN A 194 24.24 -2.66 37.73
CA ASN A 194 25.40 -2.19 38.48
C ASN A 194 25.99 -0.96 37.78
N ASN A 195 25.47 0.22 38.12
CA ASN A 195 25.93 1.49 37.57
C ASN A 195 27.31 1.89 38.14
N THR A 196 28.22 2.39 37.30
CA THR A 196 29.44 3.07 37.75
C THR A 196 29.10 4.46 38.33
N MET A 197 29.88 4.98 39.28
CA MET A 197 29.60 6.29 39.90
C MET A 197 30.40 7.43 39.24
N PRO A 198 29.78 8.61 38.98
CA PRO A 198 30.48 9.82 38.55
C PRO A 198 31.17 10.50 39.75
N LEU A 199 32.32 11.16 39.54
CA LEU A 199 32.98 11.94 40.60
C LEU A 199 32.19 13.22 40.94
N THR A 200 32.03 13.49 42.23
CA THR A 200 31.19 14.52 42.88
C THR A 200 31.49 16.01 42.59
N SER A 201 32.18 16.39 41.50
CA SER A 201 32.50 17.80 41.22
C SER A 201 32.25 18.26 39.77
N TRP A 202 31.40 19.28 39.63
CA TRP A 202 30.98 20.00 38.41
C TRP A 202 32.09 20.80 37.69
N ASN A 203 33.34 20.34 37.64
CA ASN A 203 34.40 21.09 36.95
C ASN A 203 35.57 20.21 36.49
N THR A 204 35.66 19.90 35.19
CA THR A 204 36.69 20.45 34.30
C THR A 204 36.57 19.84 32.89
N THR A 205 36.71 20.72 31.89
CA THR A 205 37.00 20.50 30.47
C THR A 205 37.55 19.10 30.12
N SER A 206 36.85 18.42 29.20
CA SER A 206 37.34 17.35 28.31
C SER A 206 38.81 16.93 28.50
N GLY A 207 39.03 15.72 29.04
CA GLY A 207 40.29 14.97 28.86
C GLY A 207 41.24 14.89 30.05
N ASN A 208 40.94 14.04 31.02
CA ASN A 208 41.96 13.26 31.73
C ASN A 208 41.33 11.97 32.29
N THR A 209 42.12 10.90 32.32
CA THR A 209 41.87 9.48 32.68
C THR A 209 41.16 9.14 34.03
N MET A 210 40.39 10.05 34.66
CA MET A 210 39.92 9.87 36.04
C MET A 210 38.39 10.02 36.28
N HIS A 211 37.50 9.82 35.31
CA HIS A 211 36.08 10.25 35.46
C HIS A 211 35.01 9.14 35.66
N ILE A 212 35.38 7.86 35.77
CA ILE A 212 34.45 6.77 36.15
C ILE A 212 35.02 6.07 37.39
N GLU A 213 34.35 6.14 38.54
CA GLU A 213 34.66 5.25 39.66
C GLU A 213 34.04 3.88 39.37
N SER A 214 34.85 2.82 39.47
CA SER A 214 34.35 1.45 39.39
C SER A 214 33.17 1.28 40.36
N PRO A 215 32.10 0.53 40.00
CA PRO A 215 31.21 -0.04 41.01
C PRO A 215 32.13 -0.73 42.03
N GLN A 216 31.93 -0.51 43.33
CA GLN A 216 32.89 -0.95 44.35
C GLN A 216 33.36 -2.39 44.06
N GLN A 217 34.67 -2.56 43.88
CA GLN A 217 35.25 -3.84 43.48
C GLN A 217 34.85 -4.93 44.50
N GLY A 218 34.08 -5.92 44.05
CA GLY A 218 33.56 -7.03 44.87
C GLY A 218 32.16 -6.82 45.46
N VAL A 219 31.35 -5.90 44.91
CA VAL A 219 30.00 -5.57 45.40
C VAL A 219 28.93 -5.68 44.29
N LEU A 220 29.20 -6.40 43.19
CA LEU A 220 28.21 -6.57 42.12
C LEU A 220 26.97 -7.29 42.66
N VAL A 221 25.78 -6.79 42.34
CA VAL A 221 24.50 -7.47 42.61
C VAL A 221 23.98 -8.15 41.34
N ASN A 222 23.21 -9.22 41.51
CA ASN A 222 22.47 -9.84 40.42
C ASN A 222 21.17 -9.07 40.12
N SER A 223 20.42 -9.52 39.12
CA SER A 223 19.16 -8.91 38.69
C SER A 223 18.11 -8.82 39.81
N ALA A 224 18.17 -9.67 40.84
CA ALA A 224 17.31 -9.60 42.03
C ALA A 224 17.84 -8.68 43.15
N GLY A 225 18.92 -7.93 42.90
CA GLY A 225 19.56 -7.05 43.88
C GLY A 225 20.39 -7.78 44.95
N ALA A 226 20.62 -9.08 44.81
CA ALA A 226 21.40 -9.88 45.76
C ALA A 226 22.92 -9.82 45.45
N PRO A 227 23.81 -9.72 46.46
CA PRO A 227 25.26 -9.67 46.24
C PRO A 227 25.82 -10.93 45.57
N THR A 228 26.76 -10.75 44.65
CA THR A 228 27.40 -11.83 43.87
C THR A 228 28.88 -12.02 44.24
N THR A 229 29.47 -13.15 43.81
CA THR A 229 30.92 -13.39 43.89
C THR A 229 31.68 -12.89 42.67
N MET A 230 30.99 -12.32 41.68
CA MET A 230 31.61 -11.87 40.44
C MET A 230 32.45 -10.61 40.66
N THR A 231 33.50 -10.45 39.88
CA THR A 231 34.41 -9.30 39.92
C THR A 231 34.46 -8.60 38.58
N LEU A 232 34.43 -7.27 38.58
CA LEU A 232 34.59 -6.44 37.38
C LEU A 232 35.99 -5.82 37.32
N ALA A 233 36.61 -5.84 36.13
CA ALA A 233 37.80 -5.07 35.78
C ALA A 233 37.64 -4.48 34.37
N TRP A 234 38.13 -3.27 34.11
CA TRP A 234 38.00 -2.62 32.81
C TRP A 234 39.15 -1.65 32.49
N THR A 235 39.35 -1.32 31.21
CA THR A 235 40.31 -0.30 30.73
C THR A 235 39.72 0.52 29.58
N SER A 236 40.01 1.83 29.52
CA SER A 236 39.69 2.72 28.39
C SER A 236 40.90 3.61 28.05
N PRO A 237 41.32 3.69 26.77
CA PRO A 237 42.49 4.46 26.37
C PRO A 237 42.31 5.99 26.33
N ASN A 238 41.20 6.53 25.81
CA ASN A 238 41.10 7.95 25.44
C ASN A 238 39.71 8.55 25.70
N HIS A 239 39.61 9.48 26.66
CA HIS A 239 38.43 10.32 26.95
C HIS A 239 37.14 9.58 27.31
N VAL A 240 36.20 10.32 27.91
CA VAL A 240 34.82 9.89 28.16
C VAL A 240 33.94 10.97 27.54
N TRP A 241 32.96 10.57 26.73
CA TRP A 241 32.01 11.49 26.09
C TRP A 241 30.68 11.46 26.85
N ILE A 242 29.97 12.60 26.83
CA ILE A 242 28.68 12.81 27.48
C ILE A 242 27.71 13.24 26.38
N ASN A 243 26.67 12.45 26.11
CA ASN A 243 25.46 12.95 25.48
C ASN A 243 24.43 13.22 26.58
N GLY A 244 23.61 14.26 26.38
CA GLY A 244 22.59 14.66 27.35
C GLY A 244 21.24 14.06 27.00
N ASN A 245 21.15 12.74 26.78
CA ASN A 245 19.88 12.15 26.37
C ASN A 245 18.98 11.90 27.58
N THR A 246 17.75 12.40 27.51
CA THR A 246 16.63 12.07 28.39
C THR A 246 15.65 11.17 27.62
N GLY A 247 15.07 10.15 28.26
CA GLY A 247 14.08 9.26 27.64
C GLY A 247 14.15 7.81 28.15
N ALA A 248 13.60 6.87 27.36
CA ALA A 248 13.46 5.45 27.73
C ALA A 248 14.77 4.77 28.22
N PRO A 249 14.71 3.75 29.10
CA PRO A 249 15.87 3.10 29.70
C PRO A 249 16.96 2.62 28.73
N ASP A 250 16.56 2.16 27.54
CA ASP A 250 17.50 1.73 26.49
C ASP A 250 18.35 2.90 25.95
N ARG A 251 17.80 4.12 25.91
CA ARG A 251 18.54 5.35 25.60
C ARG A 251 19.53 5.68 26.72
N MET A 252 19.11 5.50 27.96
CA MET A 252 19.96 5.77 29.14
C MET A 252 21.14 4.78 29.25
N ILE A 253 20.98 3.52 28.84
CA ILE A 253 22.10 2.57 28.70
C ILE A 253 23.14 3.10 27.72
N MET A 254 22.69 3.74 26.64
CA MET A 254 23.55 4.16 25.53
C MET A 254 24.20 5.54 25.72
N ASP A 255 24.00 6.19 26.87
CA ASP A 255 24.33 7.60 27.07
C ASP A 255 25.82 7.87 27.41
N ALA A 256 26.54 6.85 27.86
CA ALA A 256 27.96 6.93 28.22
C ALA A 256 28.73 5.67 27.83
N TYR A 257 30.00 5.80 27.42
CA TYR A 257 30.79 4.65 26.99
C TYR A 257 32.29 4.73 27.27
N LEU A 258 32.92 3.56 27.43
CA LEU A 258 34.37 3.39 27.41
C LEU A 258 34.88 3.62 26.00
N VAL A 259 35.40 4.82 25.74
CA VAL A 259 35.80 5.28 24.40
C VAL A 259 37.03 4.53 23.89
N VAL A 260 37.04 4.27 22.59
CA VAL A 260 38.13 3.72 21.79
C VAL A 260 38.35 4.64 20.59
N SER A 261 39.47 5.38 20.58
CA SER A 261 39.79 6.34 19.50
C SER A 261 41.17 6.12 18.84
N ASP A 262 41.93 5.10 19.29
CA ASP A 262 43.21 4.71 18.69
C ASP A 262 43.36 3.17 18.64
N SER A 263 44.55 2.67 18.29
CA SER A 263 44.82 1.23 18.16
C SER A 263 44.81 0.45 19.49
N THR A 264 44.59 1.13 20.62
CA THR A 264 44.47 0.50 21.94
C THR A 264 42.99 0.18 22.19
N PRO A 265 42.62 -1.10 22.43
CA PRO A 265 41.22 -1.45 22.66
C PRO A 265 40.74 -1.06 24.06
N ALA A 266 39.46 -0.71 24.19
CA ALA A 266 38.78 -0.77 25.50
C ALA A 266 38.54 -2.23 25.87
N SER A 267 38.60 -2.54 27.17
CA SER A 267 38.37 -3.90 27.65
C SER A 267 37.48 -3.92 28.88
N VAL A 268 36.65 -4.95 28.99
CA VAL A 268 35.84 -5.26 30.16
C VAL A 268 36.02 -6.75 30.49
N THR A 269 36.29 -7.07 31.75
CA THR A 269 36.49 -8.44 32.24
C THR A 269 35.60 -8.69 33.44
N ILE A 270 34.74 -9.69 33.33
CA ILE A 270 33.95 -10.23 34.44
C ILE A 270 34.55 -11.58 34.83
N GLY A 271 34.92 -11.75 36.09
CA GLY A 271 35.51 -12.96 36.65
C GLY A 271 34.67 -13.54 37.78
N GLY A 272 34.85 -14.83 38.10
CA GLY A 272 34.08 -15.52 39.13
C GLY A 272 32.66 -15.89 38.69
N ILE A 273 32.43 -16.06 37.39
CA ILE A 273 31.13 -16.44 36.81
C ILE A 273 30.80 -17.89 37.22
N PRO A 274 29.67 -18.14 37.91
CA PRO A 274 29.34 -19.46 38.46
C PRO A 274 28.63 -20.40 37.47
N PHE A 275 28.18 -19.88 36.33
CA PHE A 275 27.40 -20.62 35.34
C PHE A 275 28.25 -21.63 34.56
N ALA A 276 27.65 -22.79 34.24
CA ALA A 276 28.30 -23.82 33.44
C ALA A 276 28.41 -23.41 31.96
N GLY A 277 27.39 -22.72 31.46
CA GLY A 277 27.31 -22.02 30.19
C GLY A 277 26.53 -20.72 30.38
N TYR A 278 26.92 -19.65 29.71
CA TYR A 278 26.27 -18.35 29.83
C TYR A 278 26.44 -17.52 28.56
N ASP A 279 25.57 -16.54 28.40
CA ASP A 279 25.65 -15.58 27.32
C ASP A 279 26.34 -14.31 27.80
N VAL A 280 27.15 -13.73 26.91
CA VAL A 280 27.80 -12.43 27.11
C VAL A 280 27.17 -11.47 26.11
N ILE A 281 26.46 -10.46 26.60
CA ILE A 281 25.84 -9.42 25.78
C ILE A 281 26.61 -8.12 26.02
N LEU A 282 27.18 -7.55 24.96
CA LEU A 282 27.90 -6.29 24.97
C LEU A 282 27.08 -5.23 24.24
N TYR A 283 26.89 -4.09 24.88
CA TYR A 283 26.27 -2.92 24.28
C TYR A 283 27.36 -1.98 23.78
N ALA A 284 27.41 -1.74 22.47
CA ALA A 284 28.49 -0.99 21.84
C ALA A 284 27.96 -0.01 20.78
N GLY A 285 28.64 1.13 20.63
CA GLY A 285 28.20 2.22 19.76
C GLY A 285 29.32 3.19 19.42
N GLY A 286 28.98 4.34 18.85
CA GLY A 286 29.93 5.40 18.53
C GLY A 286 29.24 6.67 18.01
N ASN A 287 29.94 7.80 18.05
CA ASN A 287 29.40 9.13 17.75
C ASN A 287 29.22 9.44 16.25
N TYR A 288 29.80 8.61 15.38
CA TYR A 288 29.79 8.83 13.93
C TYR A 288 28.96 7.73 13.28
N ASP A 289 27.97 8.06 12.44
CA ASP A 289 27.25 7.06 11.63
C ASP A 289 28.19 6.44 10.60
N GLY A 290 28.18 5.11 10.50
CA GLY A 290 29.02 4.39 9.56
C GLY A 290 30.42 4.04 10.07
N ALA A 291 30.74 4.29 11.34
CA ALA A 291 31.97 3.86 11.98
C ALA A 291 32.02 2.33 12.11
N VAL A 292 33.09 1.71 11.63
CA VAL A 292 33.26 0.24 11.60
C VAL A 292 34.16 -0.22 12.74
N GLY A 293 33.68 -1.22 13.49
CA GLY A 293 34.41 -1.83 14.60
C GLY A 293 34.20 -3.33 14.69
N TYR A 294 34.98 -3.95 15.59
CA TYR A 294 34.70 -5.33 16.00
C TYR A 294 34.97 -5.53 17.48
N ALA A 295 34.17 -6.40 18.09
CA ALA A 295 34.37 -6.85 19.46
C ALA A 295 34.89 -8.28 19.49
N ARG A 296 35.75 -8.59 20.47
CA ARG A 296 36.42 -9.90 20.63
C ARG A 296 36.24 -10.41 22.05
N LEU A 297 35.89 -11.70 22.16
CA LEU A 297 35.79 -12.41 23.44
C LEU A 297 37.06 -13.21 23.73
N ASN A 298 37.53 -13.16 24.98
CA ASN A 298 38.62 -13.96 25.55
C ASN A 298 39.92 -13.97 24.73
N ASP A 299 40.23 -12.86 24.06
CA ASP A 299 41.38 -12.70 23.16
C ASP A 299 41.45 -13.76 22.04
N GLN A 300 40.30 -14.30 21.61
CA GLN A 300 40.20 -15.28 20.53
C GLN A 300 39.70 -14.65 19.21
N PRO A 301 40.53 -14.53 18.16
CA PRO A 301 40.11 -13.94 16.88
C PRO A 301 38.91 -14.63 16.20
N ALA A 302 38.68 -15.91 16.48
CA ALA A 302 37.52 -16.64 15.95
C ALA A 302 36.17 -16.16 16.53
N THR A 303 36.20 -15.33 17.58
CA THR A 303 35.01 -14.76 18.23
C THR A 303 34.70 -13.34 17.76
N ASP A 304 35.44 -12.82 16.77
CA ASP A 304 35.26 -11.46 16.28
C ASP A 304 33.85 -11.26 15.72
N ARG A 305 33.15 -10.24 16.20
CA ARG A 305 31.84 -9.79 15.69
C ARG A 305 31.98 -8.38 15.14
N TRP A 306 31.67 -8.20 13.86
CA TRP A 306 31.89 -6.95 13.12
C TRP A 306 30.60 -6.13 13.07
N PHE A 307 30.69 -4.84 13.38
CA PHE A 307 29.53 -3.95 13.37
C PHE A 307 29.88 -2.58 12.77
N ILE A 308 28.84 -1.87 12.35
CA ILE A 308 28.86 -0.51 11.85
C ILE A 308 27.79 0.32 12.56
N THR A 309 28.13 1.52 12.99
CA THR A 309 27.21 2.44 13.71
C THR A 309 26.16 3.06 12.77
N GLY A 310 25.05 3.62 13.30
CA GLY A 310 23.86 4.10 12.56
C GLY A 310 23.62 5.63 12.55
N SER A 311 22.75 6.12 11.63
CA SER A 311 22.42 7.55 11.36
C SER A 311 21.38 8.17 12.28
N ARG A 312 20.59 7.33 12.95
CA ARG A 312 19.91 7.74 14.17
C ARG A 312 20.91 7.47 15.30
N PRO A 313 20.99 8.33 16.33
CA PRO A 313 21.75 7.99 17.53
C PRO A 313 21.44 6.52 17.88
N PRO A 314 22.43 5.66 18.19
CA PRO A 314 22.28 4.21 18.27
C PRO A 314 21.34 3.71 19.41
N GLU A 315 20.28 4.42 19.72
CA GLU A 315 19.74 4.58 21.06
C GLU A 315 18.24 4.25 21.15
N THR A 316 17.55 3.84 20.08
CA THR A 316 16.07 3.64 20.17
C THR A 316 15.60 2.20 20.34
N ARG A 317 16.38 1.20 19.92
CA ARG A 317 16.15 -0.25 20.16
C ARG A 317 17.47 -1.01 20.09
N PHE A 318 17.59 -2.13 20.81
CA PHE A 318 18.70 -3.05 20.61
C PHE A 318 18.49 -3.86 19.33
N THR A 319 19.53 -4.01 18.54
CA THR A 319 19.55 -4.88 17.36
C THR A 319 20.72 -5.83 17.53
N GLU A 320 20.56 -7.12 17.23
CA GLU A 320 21.63 -8.13 17.26
C GLU A 320 22.03 -8.54 15.82
N PRO A 321 23.32 -8.86 15.53
CA PRO A 321 23.74 -9.34 14.22
C PRO A 321 23.40 -10.81 13.93
N HIS A 322 23.02 -11.09 12.68
CA HIS A 322 23.17 -12.40 12.04
C HIS A 322 24.36 -12.36 11.05
N GLY A 323 25.33 -13.28 11.19
CA GLY A 323 26.30 -13.58 10.12
C GLY A 323 27.35 -12.53 9.70
N SER A 324 27.71 -11.54 10.54
CA SER A 324 28.62 -10.44 10.15
C SER A 324 30.05 -10.87 9.77
N THR A 325 30.62 -10.30 8.70
CA THR A 325 32.04 -10.49 8.30
C THR A 325 32.73 -9.14 8.05
N PRO A 326 34.07 -9.06 7.93
CA PRO A 326 34.74 -7.81 7.58
C PRO A 326 34.28 -7.21 6.24
N ALA A 327 33.81 -8.04 5.30
CA ALA A 327 33.34 -7.60 3.98
C ALA A 327 31.88 -7.12 3.99
N LYS A 328 31.09 -7.61 4.96
CA LYS A 328 29.69 -7.25 5.18
C LYS A 328 29.48 -7.01 6.70
N PRO A 329 29.96 -5.88 7.25
CA PRO A 329 29.73 -5.54 8.65
C PRO A 329 28.24 -5.23 8.87
N TRP A 330 27.69 -5.62 10.01
CA TRP A 330 26.27 -5.47 10.30
C TRP A 330 25.98 -4.14 11.03
N ARG A 331 24.79 -3.56 10.84
CA ARG A 331 24.36 -2.33 11.52
C ARG A 331 23.62 -2.63 12.83
N GLY A 332 24.21 -2.25 13.96
CA GLY A 332 23.50 -2.18 15.24
C GLY A 332 24.43 -2.08 16.45
N ASN A 333 23.85 -2.31 17.64
CA ASN A 333 24.37 -1.82 18.93
C ASN A 333 24.42 -2.87 20.06
N ALA A 334 23.95 -4.10 19.84
CA ALA A 334 24.07 -5.22 20.77
C ALA A 334 24.84 -6.38 20.13
N ILE A 335 25.87 -6.86 20.83
CA ILE A 335 26.76 -7.94 20.38
C ILE A 335 26.70 -9.07 21.40
N ARG A 336 26.24 -10.25 20.97
CA ARG A 336 26.06 -11.40 21.84
C ARG A 336 26.99 -12.55 21.48
N TRP A 337 27.58 -13.18 22.50
CA TRP A 337 28.22 -14.48 22.41
C TRP A 337 27.40 -15.48 23.21
N ARG A 338 26.94 -16.54 22.54
CA ARG A 338 26.09 -17.58 23.13
C ARG A 338 26.92 -18.73 23.70
N ASN A 339 26.44 -19.35 24.78
CA ASN A 339 27.02 -20.57 25.38
C ASN A 339 28.52 -20.47 25.70
N VAL A 340 28.94 -19.32 26.21
CA VAL A 340 30.30 -19.10 26.71
C VAL A 340 30.52 -19.98 27.94
N THR A 341 31.70 -20.60 28.05
CA THR A 341 32.06 -21.47 29.17
C THR A 341 33.28 -20.93 29.92
N GLY A 342 33.38 -21.27 31.21
CA GLY A 342 34.51 -20.93 32.07
C GLY A 342 34.26 -19.71 32.96
N ALA A 343 35.04 -19.58 34.04
CA ALA A 343 34.76 -18.64 35.13
C ALA A 343 35.10 -17.16 34.85
N THR A 344 35.54 -16.82 33.63
CA THR A 344 35.94 -15.46 33.25
C THR A 344 35.55 -15.16 31.81
N ALA A 345 34.91 -14.01 31.58
CA ALA A 345 34.65 -13.44 30.28
C ALA A 345 35.38 -12.10 30.13
N SER A 346 36.23 -11.98 29.11
CA SER A 346 36.97 -10.75 28.80
C SER A 346 36.62 -10.28 27.39
N VAL A 347 35.95 -9.14 27.27
CA VAL A 347 35.56 -8.54 26.00
C VAL A 347 36.47 -7.36 25.68
N LYS A 348 36.90 -7.24 24.41
CA LYS A 348 37.70 -6.12 23.91
C LYS A 348 37.07 -5.52 22.65
N LEU A 349 37.02 -4.20 22.58
CA LEU A 349 36.48 -3.46 21.44
C LEU A 349 37.61 -2.79 20.64
N PHE A 350 37.59 -2.98 19.31
CA PHE A 350 38.62 -2.48 18.40
C PHE A 350 38.01 -1.59 17.29
N PRO A 351 38.61 -0.44 16.97
CA PRO A 351 38.21 0.37 15.83
C PRO A 351 38.85 -0.18 14.55
N HIS A 352 38.11 -0.16 13.43
CA HIS A 352 38.62 -0.61 12.13
C HIS A 352 39.00 0.55 11.20
N ASP A 353 38.21 1.62 11.20
CA ASP A 353 38.26 2.73 10.23
C ASP A 353 38.72 4.07 10.84
N ASN A 354 39.35 4.02 12.02
CA ASN A 354 39.83 5.16 12.82
C ASN A 354 38.72 6.11 13.31
N HIS A 355 37.45 5.70 13.29
CA HIS A 355 36.38 6.42 14.00
C HIS A 355 36.28 5.99 15.46
N GLU A 356 35.73 6.87 16.30
CA GLU A 356 35.57 6.63 17.74
C GLU A 356 34.41 5.64 18.00
N LEU A 357 34.69 4.62 18.82
CA LEU A 357 33.73 3.60 19.26
C LEU A 357 33.67 3.51 20.78
N GLY A 358 32.68 2.79 21.30
CA GLY A 358 32.36 2.74 22.71
C GLY A 358 31.75 1.45 23.23
N ILE A 359 32.06 1.10 24.48
CA ILE A 359 31.32 0.10 25.28
C ILE A 359 30.41 0.83 26.27
N HIS A 360 29.10 0.66 26.12
CA HIS A 360 28.07 1.27 26.96
C HIS A 360 27.71 0.42 28.18
N GLY A 361 27.63 -0.90 27.99
CA GLY A 361 27.28 -1.84 29.05
C GLY A 361 27.63 -3.28 28.70
N ILE A 362 27.51 -4.15 29.69
CA ILE A 362 27.68 -5.60 29.52
C ILE A 362 26.71 -6.37 30.41
N GLN A 363 26.17 -7.49 29.92
CA GLN A 363 25.30 -8.41 30.63
C GLN A 363 25.84 -9.85 30.55
N ILE A 364 25.73 -10.58 31.66
CA ILE A 364 25.98 -12.02 31.77
C ILE A 364 24.68 -12.71 32.18
N VAL A 365 24.21 -13.64 31.36
CA VAL A 365 22.92 -14.34 31.54
C VAL A 365 23.15 -15.86 31.48
N ASP A 366 22.55 -16.63 32.38
CA ASP A 366 22.65 -18.10 32.34
C ASP A 366 21.89 -18.65 31.13
N SER A 367 22.59 -19.35 30.24
CA SER A 367 22.03 -19.84 28.96
C SER A 367 21.38 -21.22 29.07
N ALA A 368 21.43 -21.86 30.25
CA ALA A 368 20.86 -23.18 30.49
C ALA A 368 19.48 -23.15 31.17
N THR A 369 18.92 -21.96 31.39
CA THR A 369 17.58 -21.81 31.98
C THR A 369 16.53 -22.17 30.93
N ASP A 370 15.64 -23.09 31.31
CA ASP A 370 14.49 -23.60 30.58
C ASP A 370 13.38 -23.68 31.65
N SER A 371 12.62 -22.61 31.76
CA SER A 371 11.73 -22.30 32.89
C SER A 371 10.48 -23.18 32.91
N ASP A 372 10.02 -23.63 31.74
CA ASP A 372 8.87 -24.50 31.58
C ASP A 372 9.23 -25.98 31.31
N GLY A 373 10.50 -26.26 31.01
CA GLY A 373 11.04 -27.59 30.79
C GLY A 373 10.67 -28.20 29.44
N ASP A 374 10.36 -27.39 28.43
CA ASP A 374 9.92 -27.86 27.12
C ASP A 374 11.07 -28.23 26.16
N GLY A 375 12.31 -27.90 26.55
CA GLY A 375 13.53 -28.23 25.82
C GLY A 375 14.02 -27.12 24.88
N MET A 376 13.26 -26.02 24.77
CA MET A 376 13.78 -24.72 24.33
C MET A 376 14.38 -24.01 25.55
N THR A 377 15.17 -22.95 25.32
CA THR A 377 15.79 -22.22 26.45
C THR A 377 15.16 -20.85 26.51
N ASP A 378 14.95 -20.31 27.72
CA ASP A 378 14.30 -19.01 27.92
C ASP A 378 14.95 -17.91 27.08
N SER A 379 16.28 -18.00 26.98
CA SER A 379 17.11 -17.11 26.21
C SER A 379 16.81 -17.12 24.70
N TRP A 380 16.48 -18.28 24.14
CA TRP A 380 16.11 -18.44 22.73
C TRP A 380 14.64 -18.04 22.52
N GLU A 381 13.75 -18.45 23.40
CA GLU A 381 12.32 -18.12 23.34
C GLU A 381 12.09 -16.60 23.40
N LEU A 382 12.77 -15.90 24.32
CA LEU A 382 12.72 -14.44 24.39
C LEU A 382 13.22 -13.75 23.11
N THR A 383 14.23 -14.32 22.44
CA THR A 383 14.71 -13.73 21.18
C THR A 383 13.75 -13.91 20.02
N HIS A 384 12.89 -14.94 20.08
CA HIS A 384 11.89 -15.25 19.05
C HIS A 384 10.47 -14.90 19.51
N ARG A 385 10.31 -14.12 20.59
CA ARG A 385 9.02 -13.67 21.14
C ARG A 385 8.08 -14.80 21.56
N LEU A 386 8.64 -15.95 21.92
CA LEU A 386 7.93 -17.07 22.54
C LEU A 386 7.92 -16.91 24.06
N ARG A 387 7.15 -17.77 24.75
CA ARG A 387 6.83 -17.65 26.18
C ARG A 387 7.65 -18.67 27.01
N PRO A 388 8.74 -18.26 27.70
CA PRO A 388 9.58 -19.20 28.47
C PRO A 388 8.90 -19.88 29.67
N ASP A 389 7.72 -19.39 30.06
CA ASP A 389 6.92 -19.91 31.16
C ASP A 389 5.84 -20.91 30.71
N LEU A 390 5.70 -21.14 29.40
CA LEU A 390 4.62 -21.90 28.80
C LEU A 390 5.13 -22.86 27.73
N ASN A 391 4.93 -24.16 27.98
CA ASN A 391 5.33 -25.22 27.05
C ASN A 391 4.64 -25.05 25.69
N ASP A 392 5.36 -24.41 24.77
CA ASP A 392 4.89 -24.01 23.46
C ASP A 392 5.72 -24.64 22.33
N ALA A 393 6.72 -25.47 22.65
CA ALA A 393 7.56 -26.25 21.74
C ALA A 393 6.83 -26.98 20.58
N ALA A 394 5.55 -27.30 20.74
CA ALA A 394 4.73 -28.00 19.74
C ALA A 394 3.81 -27.08 18.91
N LEU A 395 3.79 -25.77 19.21
CA LEU A 395 3.06 -24.78 18.41
C LEU A 395 3.84 -24.47 17.12
N ASP A 396 3.12 -23.89 16.17
CA ASP A 396 3.55 -23.52 14.81
C ASP A 396 2.89 -22.16 14.52
N PRO A 397 3.50 -21.05 14.98
CA PRO A 397 2.84 -19.74 14.98
C PRO A 397 2.74 -19.10 13.59
N ASP A 398 3.63 -19.43 12.67
CA ASP A 398 3.63 -18.91 11.30
C ASP A 398 2.94 -19.83 10.28
N GLY A 399 2.66 -21.09 10.66
CA GLY A 399 1.84 -22.01 9.90
C GLY A 399 2.56 -22.68 8.74
N ASP A 400 3.89 -22.73 8.74
CA ASP A 400 4.70 -23.35 7.69
C ASP A 400 4.81 -24.90 7.86
N GLY A 401 4.33 -25.41 9.01
CA GLY A 401 4.35 -26.83 9.36
C GLY A 401 5.59 -27.28 10.14
N LEU A 402 6.47 -26.36 10.56
CA LEU A 402 7.61 -26.57 11.44
C LEU A 402 7.26 -26.01 12.83
N SER A 403 7.30 -26.85 13.86
CA SER A 403 6.99 -26.39 15.23
C SER A 403 8.13 -25.55 15.83
N ASN A 404 7.87 -24.72 16.85
CA ASN A 404 8.86 -23.94 17.62
C ASN A 404 10.13 -24.75 17.96
N SER A 405 9.98 -26.00 18.43
CA SER A 405 11.13 -26.87 18.75
C SER A 405 11.91 -27.38 17.52
N GLY A 406 11.24 -27.48 16.38
CA GLY A 406 11.82 -27.78 15.08
C GLY A 406 12.62 -26.59 14.54
N GLU A 407 12.11 -25.39 14.73
CA GLU A 407 12.77 -24.14 14.38
C GLU A 407 13.97 -23.88 15.27
N TYR A 408 13.82 -24.10 16.58
CA TYR A 408 14.93 -24.09 17.53
C TYR A 408 16.08 -25.02 17.09
N ALA A 409 15.74 -26.20 16.54
CA ALA A 409 16.73 -27.15 16.06
C ALA A 409 17.39 -26.72 14.73
N ARG A 410 16.72 -25.94 13.88
CA ARG A 410 17.21 -25.47 12.58
C ARG A 410 17.80 -24.06 12.61
N GLY A 411 17.51 -23.29 13.66
CA GLY A 411 17.90 -21.89 13.81
C GLY A 411 17.04 -20.91 13.02
N THR A 412 15.81 -21.29 12.67
CA THR A 412 14.82 -20.49 11.93
C THR A 412 13.91 -19.69 12.89
N ASP A 413 13.10 -18.76 12.37
CA ASP A 413 12.26 -17.85 13.16
C ASP A 413 10.78 -18.30 13.25
N PRO A 414 10.27 -18.66 14.45
CA PRO A 414 8.87 -19.05 14.75
C PRO A 414 7.73 -18.20 14.27
N HIS A 415 8.03 -17.00 13.79
CA HIS A 415 7.04 -16.06 13.30
C HIS A 415 7.27 -15.67 11.84
N ASN A 416 8.15 -16.38 11.13
CA ASN A 416 8.47 -16.11 9.75
C ASN A 416 8.57 -17.42 8.95
N PRO A 417 7.58 -17.73 8.10
CA PRO A 417 7.50 -19.03 7.44
C PRO A 417 8.61 -19.27 6.42
N ASP A 418 9.39 -18.24 6.06
CA ASP A 418 10.50 -18.23 5.11
C ASP A 418 11.63 -17.34 5.70
N THR A 419 12.56 -17.95 6.44
CA THR A 419 13.53 -17.22 7.27
C THR A 419 14.55 -16.43 6.45
N ASP A 420 14.97 -16.91 5.28
CA ASP A 420 15.97 -16.25 4.44
C ASP A 420 15.38 -15.46 3.25
N GLY A 421 14.07 -15.59 3.01
CA GLY A 421 13.26 -14.76 2.13
C GLY A 421 13.40 -15.10 0.67
N ASP A 422 13.63 -16.38 0.35
CA ASP A 422 13.93 -16.87 -0.99
C ASP A 422 12.70 -17.45 -1.72
N GLY A 423 11.58 -17.58 -1.01
CA GLY A 423 10.31 -18.09 -1.51
C GLY A 423 10.01 -19.55 -1.16
N LEU A 424 10.91 -20.25 -0.44
CA LEU A 424 10.67 -21.55 0.16
C LEU A 424 10.37 -21.40 1.65
N THR A 425 9.51 -22.28 2.18
CA THR A 425 9.23 -22.29 3.62
C THR A 425 10.29 -23.07 4.40
N ASP A 426 10.60 -22.66 5.62
CA ASP A 426 11.63 -23.30 6.47
C ASP A 426 11.43 -24.82 6.65
N ASN A 427 10.18 -25.28 6.63
CA ASN A 427 9.83 -26.69 6.70
C ASN A 427 10.34 -27.52 5.50
N VAL A 428 10.30 -26.98 4.28
CA VAL A 428 10.72 -27.70 3.05
C VAL A 428 12.24 -27.75 2.91
N GLU A 429 12.94 -26.83 3.56
CA GLU A 429 14.39 -26.69 3.52
C GLU A 429 15.07 -27.41 4.69
N ARG A 430 15.41 -28.68 4.47
CA ARG A 430 15.89 -29.56 5.55
C ARG A 430 17.36 -29.45 5.87
N ASN A 431 18.10 -28.59 5.18
CA ASN A 431 19.56 -28.43 5.30
C ASN A 431 20.31 -29.78 5.26
N THR A 432 19.86 -30.69 4.39
CA THR A 432 20.48 -32.01 4.22
C THR A 432 21.61 -32.02 3.20
N GLY A 433 21.71 -30.98 2.36
CA GLY A 433 22.63 -30.89 1.24
C GLY A 433 22.35 -31.93 0.15
N VAL A 434 21.12 -32.44 0.09
CA VAL A 434 20.69 -33.47 -0.86
C VAL A 434 19.26 -33.16 -1.27
N PHE A 435 19.07 -32.83 -2.54
CA PHE A 435 17.75 -32.62 -3.12
C PHE A 435 16.96 -33.93 -3.23
N PHE A 436 15.71 -33.89 -2.77
CA PHE A 436 14.78 -35.01 -2.85
C PHE A 436 13.50 -34.66 -3.61
N SER A 437 12.92 -33.47 -3.38
CA SER A 437 11.69 -32.97 -4.03
C SER A 437 11.47 -31.49 -3.69
N HIS A 438 10.51 -30.81 -4.33
CA HIS A 438 10.10 -29.45 -3.92
C HIS A 438 9.58 -29.34 -2.47
N LEU A 439 9.09 -30.43 -1.86
CA LEU A 439 8.70 -30.49 -0.44
C LEU A 439 9.85 -30.91 0.51
N ASN A 440 11.05 -31.07 -0.06
CA ASN A 440 12.27 -31.46 0.62
C ASN A 440 13.47 -31.14 -0.28
N THR A 441 13.77 -29.85 -0.39
CA THR A 441 14.80 -29.32 -1.29
C THR A 441 16.19 -29.70 -0.79
N GLY A 442 16.34 -29.88 0.52
CA GLY A 442 17.63 -30.13 1.14
C GLY A 442 18.56 -28.92 1.15
N SER A 443 18.09 -27.77 0.64
CA SER A 443 18.69 -26.44 0.79
C SER A 443 18.65 -25.98 2.25
N ASN A 444 19.35 -24.90 2.55
CA ASN A 444 19.54 -24.38 3.89
C ASN A 444 18.63 -23.18 4.14
N PRO A 445 17.67 -23.23 5.10
CA PRO A 445 16.68 -22.18 5.35
C PRO A 445 17.22 -20.86 5.92
N LEU A 446 18.54 -20.70 5.92
CA LEU A 446 19.24 -19.53 6.45
C LEU A 446 20.11 -18.87 5.37
N ILE A 447 20.06 -19.38 4.13
CA ILE A 447 20.86 -18.96 2.99
C ILE A 447 20.01 -19.08 1.74
N ALA A 448 19.46 -17.96 1.30
CA ALA A 448 18.61 -17.86 0.10
C ALA A 448 19.20 -18.40 -1.22
N ASP A 449 20.48 -18.75 -1.27
CA ASP A 449 21.20 -19.31 -2.43
C ASP A 449 22.24 -20.28 -1.87
N THR A 450 21.84 -21.55 -1.71
CA THR A 450 22.58 -22.54 -0.94
C THR A 450 23.88 -22.97 -1.61
N ASP A 451 23.92 -23.03 -2.95
CA ASP A 451 25.10 -23.47 -3.70
C ASP A 451 25.93 -22.33 -4.30
N GLY A 452 25.40 -21.11 -4.32
CA GLY A 452 26.10 -19.88 -4.64
C GLY A 452 26.27 -19.62 -6.14
N ASP A 453 25.39 -20.17 -6.99
CA ASP A 453 25.43 -20.00 -8.45
C ASP A 453 24.77 -18.67 -8.91
N GLY A 454 23.96 -18.06 -8.04
CA GLY A 454 23.29 -16.79 -8.27
C GLY A 454 21.79 -16.90 -8.57
N LEU A 455 21.21 -18.10 -8.57
CA LEU A 455 19.77 -18.33 -8.40
C LEU A 455 19.48 -18.58 -6.92
N SER A 456 18.33 -18.07 -6.44
CA SER A 456 17.86 -18.47 -5.11
C SER A 456 17.28 -19.88 -5.11
N ASP A 457 17.32 -20.59 -3.97
CA ASP A 457 16.83 -21.98 -3.90
C ASP A 457 15.33 -22.03 -4.31
N GLY A 458 14.55 -21.03 -3.91
CA GLY A 458 13.17 -20.83 -4.38
C GLY A 458 13.06 -20.55 -5.88
N GLU A 459 13.93 -19.74 -6.47
CA GLU A 459 13.95 -19.50 -7.93
C GLU A 459 14.27 -20.77 -8.70
N GLU A 460 15.16 -21.62 -8.21
CA GLU A 460 15.53 -22.88 -8.84
C GLU A 460 14.39 -23.87 -8.87
N ILE A 461 13.63 -23.98 -7.77
CA ILE A 461 12.43 -24.82 -7.69
C ILE A 461 11.30 -24.25 -8.55
N ALA A 462 11.17 -22.93 -8.61
CA ALA A 462 10.12 -22.24 -9.37
C ALA A 462 10.44 -22.08 -10.86
N HIS A 463 11.68 -22.34 -11.30
CA HIS A 463 12.09 -22.19 -12.70
C HIS A 463 11.46 -23.26 -13.59
N LEU A 464 10.29 -22.96 -14.11
CA LEU A 464 9.64 -23.78 -15.13
C LEU A 464 10.20 -23.43 -16.52
N PRO A 465 10.46 -24.40 -17.40
CA PRO A 465 10.15 -25.84 -17.35
C PRO A 465 11.23 -26.73 -16.71
N HIS A 466 12.38 -26.16 -16.35
CA HIS A 466 13.57 -26.92 -15.94
C HIS A 466 13.98 -26.50 -14.53
N PRO A 467 13.28 -26.98 -13.48
CA PRO A 467 13.70 -26.71 -12.12
C PRO A 467 15.10 -27.29 -11.92
N THR A 468 15.98 -26.50 -11.35
CA THR A 468 17.37 -26.86 -11.08
C THR A 468 17.51 -27.42 -9.67
N ASN A 469 18.71 -27.86 -9.33
CA ASN A 469 18.96 -28.49 -8.05
C ASN A 469 19.60 -27.50 -7.08
N PRO A 470 18.89 -27.03 -6.03
CA PRO A 470 19.35 -25.94 -5.16
C PRO A 470 20.52 -26.26 -4.23
N VAL A 471 21.17 -27.41 -4.45
CA VAL A 471 22.40 -27.77 -3.73
C VAL A 471 23.52 -28.11 -4.71
N MET A 472 23.37 -27.77 -5.99
CA MET A 472 24.29 -28.06 -7.08
C MET A 472 24.26 -26.98 -8.17
N ALA A 473 25.24 -26.07 -8.10
CA ALA A 473 25.42 -24.95 -9.05
C ALA A 473 25.52 -25.32 -10.54
N ASP A 474 25.65 -26.59 -10.90
CA ASP A 474 25.77 -27.10 -12.27
C ASP A 474 25.03 -28.44 -12.29
N SER A 475 23.75 -28.40 -12.65
CA SER A 475 22.82 -29.52 -12.48
C SER A 475 23.15 -30.70 -13.39
N ASP A 476 23.70 -30.47 -14.58
CA ASP A 476 24.06 -31.52 -15.54
C ASP A 476 25.55 -31.90 -15.56
N GLY A 477 26.40 -31.10 -14.92
CA GLY A 477 27.82 -31.33 -14.70
C GLY A 477 28.69 -31.02 -15.92
N ASP A 478 28.25 -30.16 -16.84
CA ASP A 478 28.97 -29.84 -18.06
C ASP A 478 29.97 -28.67 -17.94
N GLY A 479 29.90 -27.93 -16.82
CA GLY A 479 30.78 -26.84 -16.46
C GLY A 479 30.25 -25.43 -16.73
N MET A 480 28.99 -25.27 -17.15
CA MET A 480 28.22 -24.03 -17.02
C MET A 480 27.33 -24.10 -15.77
N ASP A 481 27.12 -22.98 -15.08
CA ASP A 481 26.18 -22.95 -13.96
C ASP A 481 24.74 -22.71 -14.43
N ASP A 482 23.77 -23.15 -13.62
CA ASP A 482 22.35 -23.16 -13.99
C ASP A 482 21.84 -21.73 -14.25
N ALA A 483 22.30 -20.77 -13.43
CA ALA A 483 22.06 -19.34 -13.59
C ALA A 483 22.48 -18.81 -14.97
N GLU A 484 23.69 -19.13 -15.44
CA GLU A 484 24.20 -18.70 -16.75
C GLU A 484 23.46 -19.38 -17.89
N GLU A 485 23.11 -20.66 -17.75
CA GLU A 485 22.31 -21.38 -18.74
C GLU A 485 20.93 -20.75 -18.93
N ILE A 486 20.21 -20.51 -17.83
CA ILE A 486 18.90 -19.84 -17.84
C ILE A 486 19.01 -18.44 -18.46
N ARG A 487 20.04 -17.66 -18.10
CA ARG A 487 20.29 -16.33 -18.69
C ARG A 487 20.50 -16.39 -20.20
N LEU A 488 21.05 -17.49 -20.70
CA LEU A 488 21.25 -17.77 -22.13
C LEU A 488 20.07 -18.51 -22.78
N GLY A 489 18.99 -18.77 -22.04
CA GLY A 489 17.81 -19.50 -22.49
C GLY A 489 18.07 -20.98 -22.75
N ARG A 490 19.08 -21.57 -22.13
CA ARG A 490 19.48 -22.98 -22.29
C ARG A 490 18.73 -23.88 -21.31
N ASP A 491 18.95 -25.17 -21.44
CA ASP A 491 18.30 -26.22 -20.65
C ASP A 491 19.34 -26.79 -19.66
N PRO A 492 19.25 -26.45 -18.36
CA PRO A 492 20.25 -26.83 -17.34
C PRO A 492 20.38 -28.34 -17.05
N HIS A 493 19.61 -29.17 -17.76
CA HIS A 493 19.68 -30.63 -17.65
C HIS A 493 20.34 -31.28 -18.87
N LEU A 494 20.85 -30.50 -19.83
CA LEU A 494 21.36 -30.99 -21.11
C LEU A 494 22.76 -30.46 -21.46
N PRO A 495 23.74 -31.36 -21.68
CA PRO A 495 25.10 -30.91 -21.96
C PRO A 495 25.20 -30.08 -23.24
N ASP A 496 25.77 -28.89 -23.10
CA ASP A 496 25.95 -27.87 -24.12
C ASP A 496 27.01 -28.28 -25.15
N THR A 497 26.60 -29.10 -26.11
CA THR A 497 27.50 -29.68 -27.13
C THR A 497 27.55 -28.88 -28.45
N ALA A 498 26.73 -27.84 -28.62
CA ALA A 498 26.62 -27.07 -29.85
C ALA A 498 27.41 -25.75 -29.83
N THR A 499 28.22 -25.51 -30.87
CA THR A 499 28.88 -24.22 -31.06
C THR A 499 27.91 -23.23 -31.73
N PHE A 500 27.33 -22.31 -30.97
CA PHE A 500 26.47 -21.21 -31.46
C PHE A 500 27.27 -20.05 -32.12
N LEU A 501 28.54 -20.29 -32.42
CA LEU A 501 29.46 -19.31 -32.98
C LEU A 501 29.43 -19.32 -34.51
N PRO A 502 29.57 -18.16 -35.16
CA PRO A 502 29.68 -18.09 -36.60
C PRO A 502 30.85 -18.92 -37.15
N GLN A 503 30.53 -19.87 -38.03
CA GLN A 503 31.48 -20.76 -38.68
C GLN A 503 31.85 -20.21 -40.06
N VAL A 504 33.14 -20.01 -40.32
CA VAL A 504 33.65 -19.59 -41.64
C VAL A 504 34.54 -20.65 -42.25
N THR A 505 34.10 -21.29 -43.33
CA THR A 505 34.94 -22.22 -44.09
C THR A 505 35.73 -21.48 -45.16
N THR A 506 36.94 -21.95 -45.48
CA THR A 506 37.81 -21.29 -46.49
C THR A 506 37.74 -21.94 -47.87
N SER A 507 37.26 -23.19 -47.98
CA SER A 507 37.11 -23.92 -49.26
C SER A 507 36.00 -24.99 -49.17
N PRO A 508 34.80 -24.76 -49.72
CA PRO A 508 34.31 -23.50 -50.29
C PRO A 508 34.21 -22.40 -49.24
N ARG A 509 34.11 -21.14 -49.67
CA ARG A 509 34.04 -20.00 -48.74
C ARG A 509 32.60 -19.79 -48.30
N THR A 510 32.29 -20.18 -47.07
CA THR A 510 30.94 -20.08 -46.51
C THR A 510 30.96 -19.42 -45.14
N PHE A 511 29.82 -18.86 -44.74
CA PHE A 511 29.54 -18.34 -43.41
C PHE A 511 28.26 -19.02 -42.94
N LEU A 512 28.24 -19.53 -41.71
CA LEU A 512 27.04 -20.09 -41.10
C LEU A 512 26.95 -19.63 -39.66
N TRP A 513 25.85 -19.00 -39.31
CA TRP A 513 25.43 -18.80 -37.93
C TRP A 513 23.97 -19.26 -37.81
N GLN A 514 23.67 -20.05 -36.79
CA GLN A 514 22.31 -20.51 -36.53
C GLN A 514 22.10 -20.80 -35.05
N VAL A 515 20.87 -20.58 -34.59
CA VAL A 515 20.36 -21.02 -33.30
C VAL A 515 19.12 -21.87 -33.61
N GLU A 516 19.11 -23.11 -33.15
CA GLU A 516 18.04 -24.08 -33.39
C GLU A 516 17.24 -24.29 -32.10
N ASN A 517 15.99 -24.71 -32.26
CA ASN A 517 15.06 -25.06 -31.19
C ASN A 517 14.70 -23.91 -30.23
N VAL A 518 14.64 -22.68 -30.76
CA VAL A 518 14.20 -21.50 -30.01
C VAL A 518 12.68 -21.54 -29.87
N GLN A 519 12.17 -21.62 -28.66
CA GLN A 519 10.76 -21.53 -28.30
C GLN A 519 10.54 -20.29 -27.44
N VAL A 520 9.38 -19.66 -27.56
CA VAL A 520 9.05 -18.40 -26.89
C VAL A 520 7.75 -18.56 -26.15
N ILE A 521 7.74 -18.19 -24.87
CA ILE A 521 6.52 -18.04 -24.09
C ILE A 521 6.28 -16.55 -23.90
N TRP A 522 5.06 -16.14 -24.21
CA TRP A 522 4.64 -14.75 -24.21
C TRP A 522 3.41 -14.59 -23.33
N ASP A 523 3.62 -14.02 -22.14
CA ASP A 523 2.55 -13.54 -21.27
C ASP A 523 2.04 -12.20 -21.81
N HIS A 524 0.81 -12.18 -22.30
CA HIS A 524 0.18 -10.98 -22.84
C HIS A 524 -0.26 -9.99 -21.75
N THR A 525 -0.32 -10.42 -20.48
CA THR A 525 -0.71 -9.59 -19.34
C THR A 525 0.46 -8.81 -18.75
N ARG A 526 1.70 -9.28 -19.00
CA ARG A 526 2.94 -8.65 -18.58
C ARG A 526 3.70 -8.10 -19.78
N GLY A 527 3.82 -6.77 -19.85
CA GLY A 527 4.98 -6.15 -20.49
C GLY A 527 5.17 -6.27 -22.01
N HIS A 528 4.22 -5.82 -22.85
CA HIS A 528 4.64 -5.19 -24.12
C HIS A 528 4.25 -3.71 -24.13
N GLN A 529 5.20 -2.84 -23.77
CA GLN A 529 5.02 -1.39 -23.96
C GLN A 529 5.12 -1.06 -25.45
N SER A 530 4.01 -0.63 -26.06
CA SER A 530 4.06 0.00 -27.38
C SER A 530 4.77 1.37 -27.28
N GLY A 531 6.10 1.34 -27.41
CA GLY A 531 6.95 2.36 -28.02
C GLY A 531 7.11 3.71 -27.32
N LEU A 532 8.30 3.95 -26.73
CA LEU A 532 8.89 5.29 -26.66
C LEU A 532 10.40 5.35 -27.02
N GLN A 533 11.15 4.22 -27.06
CA GLN A 533 12.55 4.20 -27.53
C GLN A 533 12.82 3.12 -28.59
N TRP A 534 13.86 3.32 -29.41
CA TRP A 534 14.36 2.32 -30.36
C TRP A 534 14.93 1.12 -29.58
N GLY A 535 14.26 -0.04 -29.67
CA GLY A 535 14.67 -1.29 -29.02
C GLY A 535 13.59 -1.93 -28.13
N ASP A 536 12.60 -1.16 -27.70
CA ASP A 536 11.54 -1.62 -26.77
C ASP A 536 10.45 -2.46 -27.44
N ASP A 537 10.49 -2.59 -28.77
CA ASP A 537 9.51 -3.31 -29.58
C ASP A 537 9.90 -4.77 -29.85
N ALA A 538 11.08 -5.23 -29.43
CA ALA A 538 11.53 -6.61 -29.63
C ALA A 538 10.91 -7.56 -28.60
N LEU A 539 10.14 -8.55 -29.05
CA LEU A 539 9.72 -9.68 -28.22
C LEU A 539 10.98 -10.42 -27.70
N LEU A 540 11.89 -10.74 -28.62
CA LEU A 540 13.23 -11.25 -28.31
C LEU A 540 14.25 -10.73 -29.32
N ARG A 541 15.52 -10.68 -28.92
CA ARG A 541 16.65 -10.33 -29.78
C ARG A 541 17.90 -11.12 -29.43
N LEU A 542 18.50 -11.77 -30.44
CA LEU A 542 19.76 -12.51 -30.35
C LEU A 542 20.89 -11.69 -30.99
N THR A 543 21.94 -11.39 -30.24
CA THR A 543 23.01 -10.45 -30.64
C THR A 543 24.40 -11.03 -30.48
N LEU A 544 25.29 -10.77 -31.44
CA LEU A 544 26.71 -11.12 -31.36
C LEU A 544 27.59 -9.89 -31.57
N ARG A 545 28.70 -9.81 -30.83
CA ARG A 545 29.76 -8.81 -31.02
C ARG A 545 31.03 -9.46 -31.55
N ASN A 546 31.78 -8.66 -32.30
CA ASN A 546 33.13 -9.01 -32.73
C ASN A 546 34.11 -8.35 -31.77
N SER A 547 34.98 -9.12 -31.14
CA SER A 547 35.91 -8.61 -30.11
C SER A 547 36.91 -7.57 -30.64
N ALA A 548 37.12 -7.52 -31.96
CA ALA A 548 37.89 -6.44 -32.59
C ALA A 548 37.16 -5.08 -32.57
N PHE A 549 35.84 -5.09 -32.36
CA PHE A 549 34.95 -3.93 -32.30
C PHE A 549 33.98 -4.06 -31.11
N PRO A 550 34.48 -4.02 -29.85
CA PRO A 550 33.70 -4.40 -28.67
C PRO A 550 32.55 -3.42 -28.33
N ASN A 551 32.57 -2.22 -28.90
CA ASN A 551 31.59 -1.16 -28.62
C ASN A 551 30.38 -1.18 -29.57
N GLN A 552 30.28 -2.16 -30.48
CA GLN A 552 29.21 -2.22 -31.47
C GLN A 552 28.78 -3.67 -31.71
N ASP A 553 27.48 -3.87 -31.97
CA ASP A 553 26.94 -5.17 -32.33
C ASP A 553 27.34 -5.53 -33.76
N ALA A 554 27.84 -6.76 -33.94
CA ALA A 554 28.27 -7.25 -35.24
C ALA A 554 27.07 -7.57 -36.13
N PHE A 555 26.13 -8.34 -35.61
CA PHE A 555 24.81 -8.53 -36.22
C PHE A 555 23.83 -9.01 -35.13
N TRP A 556 22.54 -8.85 -35.40
CA TRP A 556 21.49 -9.37 -34.54
C TRP A 556 20.21 -9.70 -35.32
N VAL A 557 19.41 -10.59 -34.76
CA VAL A 557 18.08 -10.98 -35.26
C VAL A 557 17.06 -10.81 -34.14
N ALA A 558 15.84 -10.41 -34.48
CA ALA A 558 14.77 -10.20 -33.51
C ALA A 558 13.39 -10.57 -34.07
N LEU A 559 12.51 -11.00 -33.16
CA LEU A 559 11.07 -10.92 -33.32
C LEU A 559 10.59 -9.66 -32.61
N ARG A 560 9.69 -8.89 -33.23
CA ARG A 560 9.23 -7.59 -32.70
C ARG A 560 7.73 -7.43 -32.88
N VAL A 561 7.07 -6.72 -31.98
CA VAL A 561 5.63 -6.44 -32.05
C VAL A 561 5.42 -5.00 -32.50
N VAL A 562 4.81 -4.83 -33.68
CA VAL A 562 4.56 -3.52 -34.28
C VAL A 562 3.09 -3.42 -34.66
N SER A 563 2.39 -2.41 -34.13
CA SER A 563 0.95 -2.22 -34.35
C SER A 563 0.12 -3.46 -34.02
N GLY A 564 0.48 -4.16 -32.95
CA GLY A 564 -0.19 -5.37 -32.47
C GLY A 564 0.09 -6.64 -33.30
N ARG A 565 1.08 -6.62 -34.21
CA ARG A 565 1.45 -7.78 -35.05
C ARG A 565 2.90 -8.18 -34.81
N VAL A 566 3.17 -9.49 -34.77
CA VAL A 566 4.54 -10.00 -34.65
C VAL A 566 5.22 -9.95 -36.01
N THR A 567 6.40 -9.35 -36.08
CA THR A 567 7.22 -9.27 -37.29
C THR A 567 8.70 -9.54 -37.00
N ARG A 568 9.54 -9.53 -38.05
CA ARG A 568 10.98 -9.86 -38.00
C ARG A 568 11.86 -8.63 -38.15
N HIS A 569 13.07 -8.68 -37.58
CA HIS A 569 14.12 -7.70 -37.81
C HIS A 569 15.49 -8.38 -37.90
N PHE A 570 16.30 -7.97 -38.87
CA PHE A 570 17.70 -8.35 -39.01
C PHE A 570 18.58 -7.11 -39.20
N TYR A 571 19.71 -7.10 -38.50
CA TYR A 571 20.75 -6.07 -38.62
C TYR A 571 22.14 -6.67 -38.74
N SER A 572 23.01 -6.06 -39.55
CA SER A 572 24.43 -6.43 -39.63
C SER A 572 25.32 -5.23 -39.87
N ASN A 573 26.34 -5.05 -39.03
CA ASN A 573 27.21 -3.89 -39.05
C ASN A 573 28.34 -4.00 -40.07
N TYR A 574 28.64 -2.90 -40.76
CA TYR A 574 29.59 -2.89 -41.87
C TYR A 574 31.06 -3.06 -41.45
N GLU A 575 31.45 -2.66 -40.23
CA GLU A 575 32.83 -2.76 -39.73
C GLU A 575 33.13 -4.12 -39.11
N SER A 576 32.15 -4.70 -38.43
CA SER A 576 32.33 -5.86 -37.55
C SER A 576 31.74 -7.17 -38.07
N ALA A 577 30.82 -7.13 -39.06
CA ALA A 577 30.24 -8.32 -39.71
C ALA A 577 30.24 -8.25 -41.24
N PHE A 578 29.14 -7.82 -41.87
CA PHE A 578 28.99 -7.73 -43.33
C PHE A 578 28.00 -6.65 -43.77
N SER A 579 28.21 -6.07 -44.95
CA SER A 579 27.47 -4.91 -45.46
C SER A 579 27.03 -5.06 -46.93
N HIS A 580 26.01 -4.27 -47.32
CA HIS A 580 25.46 -4.22 -48.67
C HIS A 580 26.22 -3.21 -49.57
N PRO A 581 26.39 -3.49 -50.89
CA PRO A 581 27.19 -2.65 -51.80
C PRO A 581 26.61 -1.27 -52.14
N ASP A 582 25.31 -1.03 -51.90
CA ASP A 582 24.63 0.22 -52.29
C ASP A 582 24.83 1.40 -51.32
N ASN A 583 25.53 1.22 -50.20
CA ASN A 583 25.89 2.32 -49.31
C ASN A 583 27.27 2.11 -48.68
N ASN A 584 28.18 3.04 -48.91
CA ASN A 584 29.61 2.93 -48.64
C ASN A 584 29.95 3.18 -47.15
N SER A 585 28.95 3.30 -46.26
CA SER A 585 29.14 3.62 -44.84
C SER A 585 28.05 3.08 -43.89
N TRP A 586 27.14 2.20 -44.33
CA TRP A 586 25.93 1.90 -43.54
C TRP A 586 25.57 0.41 -43.59
N ASP A 587 25.24 -0.10 -42.42
CA ASP A 587 24.86 -1.46 -42.04
C ASP A 587 23.71 -2.03 -42.88
N ILE A 588 23.46 -3.34 -42.81
CA ILE A 588 22.25 -3.97 -43.33
C ILE A 588 21.14 -3.80 -42.28
N TRP A 589 19.98 -3.28 -42.69
CA TRP A 589 18.77 -3.18 -41.89
C TRP A 589 17.61 -3.79 -42.67
N GLU A 590 16.96 -4.81 -42.11
CA GLU A 590 15.82 -5.46 -42.76
C GLU A 590 14.70 -5.77 -41.76
N SER A 591 13.48 -5.36 -42.09
CA SER A 591 12.25 -5.62 -41.34
C SER A 591 11.04 -5.49 -42.28
N ASP A 592 9.83 -5.82 -41.81
CA ASP A 592 8.62 -5.67 -42.63
C ASP A 592 8.10 -4.27 -42.36
N TRP A 593 8.31 -3.38 -43.33
CA TRP A 593 7.97 -1.96 -43.20
C TRP A 593 6.58 -1.65 -43.79
N ASN A 594 5.74 -2.66 -44.01
CA ASN A 594 4.33 -2.44 -44.37
C ASN A 594 3.55 -1.85 -43.19
N GLU A 595 2.45 -1.15 -43.50
CA GLU A 595 1.57 -0.52 -42.52
C GLU A 595 0.13 -1.02 -42.69
N PRO A 596 -0.35 -1.98 -41.87
CA PRO A 596 0.40 -2.71 -40.85
C PRO A 596 1.32 -3.80 -41.45
N PRO A 597 2.33 -4.29 -40.70
CA PRO A 597 3.20 -5.37 -41.15
C PRO A 597 2.44 -6.69 -41.29
N THR A 598 3.02 -7.64 -42.01
CA THR A 598 2.52 -9.02 -42.04
C THR A 598 2.70 -9.64 -40.66
N ASP A 599 1.62 -10.18 -40.11
CA ASP A 599 1.66 -10.85 -38.82
C ASP A 599 2.22 -12.26 -38.96
N LEU A 600 3.32 -12.51 -38.28
CA LEU A 600 4.00 -13.79 -38.25
C LEU A 600 3.52 -14.68 -37.11
N ALA A 601 2.72 -14.16 -36.17
CA ALA A 601 2.35 -14.91 -34.96
C ALA A 601 1.81 -16.32 -35.27
N PRO A 602 0.81 -16.50 -36.15
CA PRO A 602 0.31 -17.83 -36.48
C PRO A 602 1.35 -18.75 -37.14
N ALA A 603 2.25 -18.18 -37.96
CA ALA A 603 3.29 -18.96 -38.63
C ALA A 603 4.45 -19.37 -37.69
N LEU A 604 4.59 -18.65 -36.57
CA LEU A 604 5.53 -18.95 -35.50
C LEU A 604 4.98 -19.99 -34.50
N GLY A 605 3.68 -20.34 -34.58
CA GLY A 605 3.03 -21.30 -33.71
C GLY A 605 2.24 -20.71 -32.54
N PHE A 606 2.15 -19.38 -32.45
CA PHE A 606 1.32 -18.69 -31.44
C PHE A 606 -0.18 -18.93 -31.71
N SER A 607 -0.92 -19.32 -30.68
CA SER A 607 -2.37 -19.57 -30.73
C SER A 607 -3.17 -18.27 -30.88
N GLY A 608 -2.70 -17.17 -30.29
CA GLY A 608 -3.39 -15.89 -30.23
C GLY A 608 -4.50 -15.82 -29.16
N HIS A 609 -4.58 -16.81 -28.27
CA HIS A 609 -5.63 -16.94 -27.26
C HIS A 609 -5.02 -17.12 -25.85
N GLY A 610 -5.79 -16.74 -24.81
CA GLY A 610 -5.35 -16.81 -23.42
C GLY A 610 -4.46 -15.64 -22.95
N SER A 611 -4.16 -15.63 -21.65
CA SER A 611 -3.23 -14.67 -21.04
C SER A 611 -1.78 -14.96 -21.36
N VAL A 612 -1.45 -16.21 -21.72
CA VAL A 612 -0.11 -16.69 -22.05
C VAL A 612 -0.18 -17.53 -23.32
N ASP A 613 0.74 -17.31 -24.24
CA ASP A 613 0.82 -18.00 -25.52
C ASP A 613 2.25 -18.50 -25.80
N MET A 614 2.40 -19.55 -26.59
CA MET A 614 3.69 -20.19 -26.87
C MET A 614 3.97 -20.35 -28.36
N SER A 615 5.24 -20.25 -28.77
CA SER A 615 5.67 -20.54 -30.14
C SER A 615 6.06 -22.00 -30.33
N ASP A 616 6.04 -22.47 -31.59
CA ASP A 616 6.70 -23.71 -32.00
C ASP A 616 8.24 -23.59 -31.83
N ARG A 617 8.98 -24.69 -32.07
CA ARG A 617 10.44 -24.67 -32.17
C ARG A 617 10.90 -23.94 -33.43
N LEU A 618 11.60 -22.83 -33.23
CA LEU A 618 12.11 -21.96 -34.29
C LEU A 618 13.61 -22.12 -34.51
N ARG A 619 14.02 -21.92 -35.77
CA ARG A 619 15.42 -21.78 -36.16
C ARG A 619 15.68 -20.41 -36.78
N PHE A 620 16.59 -19.67 -36.16
CA PHE A 620 17.16 -18.45 -36.72
C PHE A 620 18.46 -18.80 -37.43
N ARG A 621 18.59 -18.42 -38.71
CA ARG A 621 19.76 -18.78 -39.52
C ARG A 621 20.24 -17.64 -40.39
N ILE A 622 21.56 -17.47 -40.44
CA ILE A 622 22.28 -16.63 -41.39
C ILE A 622 23.29 -17.52 -42.11
N GLU A 623 23.11 -17.69 -43.41
CA GLU A 623 24.06 -18.41 -44.25
C GLU A 623 24.62 -17.50 -45.35
N GLY A 624 25.92 -17.63 -45.61
CA GLY A 624 26.64 -16.83 -46.58
C GLY A 624 27.52 -17.68 -47.48
N SER A 625 27.64 -17.32 -48.75
CA SER A 625 28.57 -17.97 -49.68
C SER A 625 29.28 -16.96 -50.56
N SER A 626 30.53 -17.27 -50.94
CA SER A 626 31.32 -16.45 -51.85
C SER A 626 32.19 -17.29 -52.79
N PRO A 627 32.37 -16.86 -54.04
CA PRO A 627 33.32 -17.48 -54.98
C PRO A 627 34.79 -17.20 -54.63
N GLY A 628 35.08 -16.60 -53.47
CA GLY A 628 36.44 -16.35 -52.96
C GLY A 628 36.80 -14.87 -52.80
N SER A 629 35.92 -13.94 -53.17
CA SER A 629 36.13 -12.49 -52.98
C SER A 629 35.60 -12.02 -51.62
N ARG A 630 36.21 -10.97 -51.05
CA ARG A 630 35.70 -10.28 -49.86
C ARG A 630 34.43 -9.47 -50.13
N THR A 631 34.21 -9.02 -51.36
CA THR A 631 33.16 -8.06 -51.75
C THR A 631 32.13 -8.65 -52.72
N ASN A 632 31.98 -9.98 -52.73
CA ASN A 632 31.00 -10.65 -53.56
C ASN A 632 30.39 -11.84 -52.81
N TRP A 633 29.79 -11.55 -51.66
CA TRP A 633 29.07 -12.53 -50.84
C TRP A 633 27.58 -12.49 -51.12
N THR A 634 26.93 -13.64 -51.02
CA THR A 634 25.47 -13.74 -50.97
C THR A 634 25.09 -14.28 -49.60
N PHE A 635 24.32 -13.50 -48.82
CA PHE A 635 23.81 -13.87 -47.52
C PHE A 635 22.30 -14.09 -47.55
N THR A 636 21.82 -15.06 -46.79
CA THR A 636 20.39 -15.30 -46.56
C THR A 636 20.14 -15.32 -45.05
N PHE A 637 19.21 -14.48 -44.60
CA PHE A 637 18.58 -14.58 -43.29
C PHE A 637 17.29 -15.41 -43.44
N SER A 638 17.02 -16.32 -42.50
CA SER A 638 15.74 -17.03 -42.44
C SER A 638 15.32 -17.37 -41.02
N ILE A 639 14.00 -17.37 -40.81
CA ILE A 639 13.29 -17.95 -39.67
C ILE A 639 12.54 -19.17 -40.19
N PHE A 640 12.77 -20.32 -39.58
CA PHE A 640 12.18 -21.60 -39.97
C PHE A 640 11.46 -22.21 -38.77
N ASN A 641 10.21 -22.60 -38.95
CA ASN A 641 9.43 -23.34 -37.97
C ASN A 641 9.78 -24.83 -38.13
N GLN A 642 10.42 -25.41 -37.13
CA GLN A 642 10.95 -26.77 -37.16
C GLN A 642 9.86 -27.83 -36.96
N ASP A 643 8.77 -27.49 -36.28
CA ASP A 643 7.68 -28.43 -35.99
C ASP A 643 6.78 -28.62 -37.21
N THR A 644 6.43 -27.53 -37.89
CA THR A 644 5.69 -27.60 -39.16
C THR A 644 6.60 -27.85 -40.37
N ASN A 645 7.92 -27.74 -40.20
CA ASN A 645 8.94 -27.85 -41.25
C ASN A 645 8.71 -26.84 -42.40
N THR A 646 8.40 -25.59 -42.04
CA THR A 646 8.10 -24.49 -42.98
C THR A 646 8.99 -23.27 -42.78
N THR A 647 9.24 -22.51 -43.86
CA THR A 647 9.93 -21.23 -43.78
C THR A 647 8.94 -20.13 -43.40
N VAL A 648 9.14 -19.50 -42.24
CA VAL A 648 8.31 -18.39 -41.75
C VAL A 648 8.68 -17.08 -42.46
N ALA A 649 9.97 -16.77 -42.51
CA ALA A 649 10.49 -15.58 -43.17
C ALA A 649 11.87 -15.85 -43.78
N SER A 650 12.18 -15.25 -44.93
CA SER A 650 13.52 -15.30 -45.52
C SER A 650 13.83 -14.11 -46.41
N THR A 651 15.05 -13.59 -46.30
CA THR A 651 15.56 -12.47 -47.12
C THR A 651 16.99 -12.74 -47.58
N THR A 652 17.27 -12.50 -48.87
CA THR A 652 18.61 -12.71 -49.47
C THR A 652 19.25 -11.40 -49.94
N PHE A 653 20.51 -11.19 -49.55
CA PHE A 653 21.34 -10.04 -49.87
C PHE A 653 22.53 -10.46 -50.75
N ALA A 654 22.58 -9.99 -51.99
CA ALA A 654 23.65 -10.32 -52.95
C ALA A 654 24.70 -9.20 -53.07
N GLY A 655 25.94 -9.55 -53.43
CA GLY A 655 27.01 -8.58 -53.63
C GLY A 655 27.61 -7.99 -52.34
N CYS A 656 27.36 -8.63 -51.20
CA CYS A 656 27.78 -8.14 -49.89
C CYS A 656 29.30 -8.17 -49.70
N ALA A 657 29.80 -7.32 -48.79
CA ALA A 657 31.18 -7.28 -48.34
C ALA A 657 31.31 -7.72 -46.88
N LEU A 658 32.30 -8.57 -46.56
CA LEU A 658 32.59 -8.96 -45.17
C LEU A 658 33.63 -8.04 -44.52
N ALA A 659 33.56 -7.90 -43.20
CA ALA A 659 34.68 -7.43 -42.39
C ALA A 659 35.93 -8.30 -42.63
N LEU A 660 37.11 -7.68 -42.59
CA LEU A 660 38.36 -8.33 -43.02
C LEU A 660 38.74 -9.52 -42.12
N ASN A 661 38.57 -9.37 -40.81
CA ASN A 661 38.80 -10.40 -39.80
C ASN A 661 37.79 -11.56 -39.92
N VAL A 662 36.53 -11.27 -40.19
CA VAL A 662 35.50 -12.30 -40.45
C VAL A 662 35.84 -13.05 -41.75
N HIS A 663 36.18 -12.32 -42.81
CA HIS A 663 36.61 -12.91 -44.07
C HIS A 663 37.85 -13.80 -43.88
N ASN A 664 38.82 -13.42 -43.07
CA ASN A 664 40.05 -14.20 -42.87
C ASN A 664 39.93 -15.32 -41.82
N ASN A 665 38.72 -15.57 -41.30
CA ASN A 665 38.47 -16.51 -40.21
C ASN A 665 39.34 -16.24 -38.96
N SER A 666 39.54 -14.95 -38.65
CA SER A 666 40.30 -14.47 -37.50
C SER A 666 39.46 -13.59 -36.56
N ALA A 667 38.13 -13.55 -36.77
CA ALA A 667 37.21 -12.89 -35.87
C ALA A 667 37.05 -13.73 -34.60
N SER A 668 37.02 -13.07 -33.45
CA SER A 668 36.63 -13.67 -32.18
C SER A 668 35.29 -13.05 -31.80
N TRP A 669 34.37 -13.90 -31.39
CA TRP A 669 32.99 -13.54 -31.10
C TRP A 669 32.77 -13.51 -29.59
N GLN A 670 31.99 -12.55 -29.15
CA GLN A 670 31.65 -12.31 -27.75
C GLN A 670 30.23 -11.76 -27.65
N ASP A 671 29.68 -11.76 -26.45
CA ASP A 671 28.42 -11.13 -26.13
C ASP A 671 28.59 -9.60 -25.92
N GLN A 672 27.55 -8.91 -25.43
CA GLN A 672 27.62 -7.48 -25.11
C GLN A 672 28.44 -7.15 -23.86
N SER A 673 28.59 -8.08 -22.90
CA SER A 673 29.42 -7.90 -21.70
C SER A 673 30.92 -8.09 -21.98
N GLY A 674 31.25 -8.74 -23.10
CA GLY A 674 32.62 -9.08 -23.49
C GLY A 674 33.03 -10.53 -23.19
N ALA A 675 32.10 -11.36 -22.73
CA ALA A 675 32.30 -12.79 -22.53
C ALA A 675 32.54 -13.49 -23.88
N PRO A 676 33.70 -14.16 -24.07
CA PRO A 676 34.04 -14.80 -25.33
C PRO A 676 33.22 -16.07 -25.54
N GLY A 677 32.81 -16.34 -26.78
CA GLY A 677 32.21 -17.63 -27.14
C GLY A 677 30.69 -17.72 -27.00
N VAL A 678 30.04 -16.68 -26.48
CA VAL A 678 28.59 -16.63 -26.24
C VAL A 678 27.91 -15.47 -26.99
N TYR A 679 26.59 -15.55 -27.17
CA TYR A 679 25.76 -14.47 -27.71
C TYR A 679 24.98 -13.79 -26.58
N SER A 680 24.41 -12.61 -26.83
CA SER A 680 23.47 -11.96 -25.91
C SER A 680 22.03 -12.25 -26.33
N LEU A 681 21.22 -12.71 -25.39
CA LEU A 681 19.77 -12.81 -25.50
C LEU A 681 19.15 -11.59 -24.80
N TYR A 682 18.27 -10.88 -25.50
CA TYR A 682 17.38 -9.87 -24.93
C TYR A 682 15.96 -10.38 -25.04
N GLN A 683 15.21 -10.29 -23.95
CA GLN A 683 13.79 -10.60 -23.88
C GLN A 683 13.09 -9.45 -23.16
N ASN A 684 11.87 -9.12 -23.60
CA ASN A 684 11.06 -8.10 -22.94
C ASN A 684 10.38 -8.69 -21.69
N ASP A 685 9.84 -7.82 -20.84
CA ASP A 685 9.04 -8.23 -19.68
C ASP A 685 7.84 -9.10 -20.14
N GLY A 686 7.49 -10.14 -19.38
CA GLY A 686 6.50 -11.15 -19.80
C GLY A 686 6.92 -12.08 -20.95
N VAL A 687 8.15 -11.97 -21.47
CA VAL A 687 8.69 -12.90 -22.49
C VAL A 687 9.77 -13.78 -21.88
N ARG A 688 9.66 -15.09 -22.09
CA ARG A 688 10.73 -16.06 -21.78
C ARG A 688 11.11 -16.84 -23.04
N VAL A 689 12.42 -17.04 -23.25
CA VAL A 689 12.95 -17.77 -24.40
C VAL A 689 13.67 -19.04 -23.94
N PHE A 690 13.34 -20.16 -24.57
CA PHE A 690 13.90 -21.48 -24.27
C PHE A 690 14.54 -22.08 -25.53
N ILE A 691 15.71 -22.68 -25.39
CA ILE A 691 16.51 -23.27 -26.47
C ILE A 691 16.78 -24.72 -26.09
N SER A 692 15.78 -25.55 -26.32
CA SER A 692 15.82 -26.97 -25.97
C SER A 692 15.34 -27.82 -27.14
N PRO A 693 15.97 -28.98 -27.42
CA PRO A 693 15.45 -29.92 -28.41
C PRO A 693 14.09 -30.50 -28.01
N TRP A 694 13.73 -30.44 -26.72
CA TRP A 694 12.43 -30.86 -26.22
C TRP A 694 11.35 -29.83 -26.53
N ARG A 695 10.16 -30.33 -26.82
CA ARG A 695 8.97 -29.53 -27.04
C ARG A 695 8.44 -29.05 -25.69
N LEU A 696 8.32 -27.74 -25.49
CA LEU A 696 7.79 -27.18 -24.23
C LEU A 696 6.37 -27.69 -23.98
N ASP A 697 5.58 -27.82 -25.05
CA ASP A 697 4.21 -28.31 -25.04
C ASP A 697 4.06 -29.80 -24.69
N GLU A 698 5.17 -30.54 -24.55
CA GLU A 698 5.19 -31.92 -24.03
C GLU A 698 5.59 -31.98 -22.55
N SER A 699 5.94 -30.85 -21.93
CA SER A 699 6.30 -30.78 -20.51
C SER A 699 5.05 -30.57 -19.64
N GLU A 700 4.97 -31.27 -18.52
CA GLU A 700 3.81 -31.25 -17.61
C GLU A 700 3.44 -29.84 -17.14
N ALA A 701 4.44 -28.97 -17.00
CA ALA A 701 4.27 -27.58 -16.60
C ALA A 701 3.59 -26.69 -17.66
N TYR A 702 3.55 -27.11 -18.94
CA TYR A 702 3.08 -26.28 -20.05
C TYR A 702 1.96 -26.93 -20.89
N LEU A 703 1.46 -28.13 -20.49
CA LEU A 703 0.36 -28.83 -21.16
C LEU A 703 -0.94 -28.01 -21.23
N TYR A 704 -1.16 -27.12 -20.26
CA TYR A 704 -2.38 -26.32 -20.12
C TYR A 704 -2.49 -25.15 -21.11
N TRP A 705 -1.43 -24.84 -21.87
CA TRP A 705 -1.37 -23.64 -22.72
C TRP A 705 -1.35 -23.93 -24.22
N LYS A 706 -1.43 -25.20 -24.62
CA LYS A 706 -1.48 -25.59 -26.03
C LYS A 706 -2.92 -25.61 -26.52
N ASP A 707 -3.16 -25.08 -27.70
CA ASP A 707 -4.42 -25.15 -28.45
C ASP A 707 -4.08 -25.76 -29.83
N SER A 708 -4.20 -27.09 -29.95
CA SER A 708 -3.70 -27.86 -31.10
C SER A 708 -4.50 -27.69 -32.38
N ASP A 709 -5.79 -27.34 -32.29
CA ASP A 709 -6.69 -27.15 -33.42
C ASP A 709 -7.12 -25.69 -33.64
N ASN A 710 -6.59 -24.77 -32.84
CA ASN A 710 -6.69 -23.32 -32.97
C ASN A 710 -8.13 -22.81 -32.85
N ASP A 711 -8.89 -23.38 -31.92
CA ASP A 711 -10.30 -23.02 -31.69
C ASP A 711 -10.52 -22.10 -30.48
N GLY A 712 -9.45 -21.86 -29.71
CA GLY A 712 -9.44 -20.98 -28.54
C GLY A 712 -9.64 -21.71 -27.20
N ILE A 713 -9.81 -23.04 -27.21
CA ILE A 713 -9.78 -23.89 -26.02
C ILE A 713 -8.43 -24.61 -25.96
N THR A 714 -7.87 -24.77 -24.77
CA THR A 714 -6.61 -25.50 -24.63
C THR A 714 -6.84 -27.01 -24.68
N ASP A 715 -5.87 -27.78 -25.18
CA ASP A 715 -5.86 -29.24 -25.26
C ASP A 715 -6.28 -29.94 -23.94
N PHE A 716 -6.06 -29.29 -22.79
CA PHE A 716 -6.47 -29.80 -21.47
C PHE A 716 -7.96 -29.58 -21.20
N ASN A 717 -8.52 -28.45 -21.63
CA ASN A 717 -9.92 -28.06 -21.46
C ASN A 717 -10.82 -28.55 -22.59
N ASP A 718 -10.24 -29.06 -23.67
CA ASP A 718 -10.92 -29.59 -24.86
C ASP A 718 -11.68 -30.91 -24.53
N LEU A 719 -12.99 -30.91 -24.80
CA LEU A 719 -13.86 -32.07 -24.56
C LEU A 719 -13.77 -33.12 -25.68
N LEU A 720 -13.30 -32.73 -26.88
CA LEU A 720 -13.15 -33.55 -28.07
C LEU A 720 -11.78 -33.34 -28.76
N TYR A 721 -10.70 -33.51 -27.99
CA TYR A 721 -9.30 -33.42 -28.41
C TYR A 721 -9.07 -33.36 -29.94
N ASN A 722 -8.73 -32.17 -30.44
CA ASN A 722 -8.31 -31.90 -31.84
C ASN A 722 -9.49 -31.89 -32.86
N ASP A 723 -10.70 -31.51 -32.44
CA ASP A 723 -11.86 -31.21 -33.29
C ASP A 723 -12.43 -29.80 -32.97
N PRO A 724 -12.13 -28.77 -33.78
CA PRO A 724 -12.40 -27.36 -33.47
C PRO A 724 -13.90 -26.99 -33.50
N ALA A 725 -14.76 -28.00 -33.68
CA ALA A 725 -16.20 -27.85 -33.62
C ALA A 725 -16.73 -27.87 -32.18
N ASP A 726 -15.95 -28.37 -31.21
CA ASP A 726 -16.38 -28.49 -29.82
C ASP A 726 -16.42 -27.14 -29.11
N ALA A 727 -15.52 -26.20 -29.40
CA ALA A 727 -15.60 -24.82 -28.89
C ALA A 727 -16.96 -24.13 -29.15
N ALA A 728 -17.66 -24.54 -30.20
CA ALA A 728 -18.97 -24.02 -30.59
C ALA A 728 -20.16 -24.87 -30.10
N LEU A 729 -19.91 -25.98 -29.41
CA LEU A 729 -20.96 -26.76 -28.75
C LEU A 729 -21.36 -26.09 -27.44
N ASP A 730 -22.62 -26.28 -27.08
CA ASP A 730 -23.21 -25.96 -25.79
C ASP A 730 -23.60 -27.33 -25.21
N ALA A 731 -22.69 -27.91 -24.42
CA ALA A 731 -22.72 -29.33 -24.11
C ALA A 731 -23.75 -29.68 -23.02
N ASP A 732 -24.06 -28.77 -22.11
CA ASP A 732 -25.06 -28.92 -21.06
C ASP A 732 -26.39 -28.18 -21.35
N ASN A 733 -26.44 -27.34 -22.40
CA ASN A 733 -27.61 -26.57 -22.87
C ASN A 733 -28.04 -25.44 -21.93
N ASP A 734 -27.08 -24.81 -21.25
CA ASP A 734 -27.32 -23.65 -20.38
C ASP A 734 -27.32 -22.31 -21.16
N GLY A 735 -26.83 -22.34 -22.41
CA GLY A 735 -26.76 -21.19 -23.31
C GLY A 735 -25.36 -20.60 -23.54
N LEU A 736 -24.32 -21.15 -22.91
CA LEU A 736 -22.92 -20.86 -23.21
C LEU A 736 -22.33 -21.93 -24.14
N THR A 737 -21.42 -21.52 -25.02
CA THR A 737 -20.58 -22.51 -25.71
C THR A 737 -19.41 -22.91 -24.82
N ASN A 738 -18.83 -24.09 -25.03
CA ASN A 738 -17.65 -24.58 -24.29
C ASN A 738 -16.53 -23.52 -24.22
N LEU A 739 -16.32 -22.75 -25.30
CA LEU A 739 -15.34 -21.65 -25.32
C LEU A 739 -15.73 -20.49 -24.40
N GLN A 740 -17.01 -20.14 -24.35
CA GLN A 740 -17.50 -19.10 -23.46
C GLN A 740 -17.39 -19.52 -22.00
N GLU A 741 -17.63 -20.80 -21.70
CA GLU A 741 -17.46 -21.37 -20.37
C GLU A 741 -15.99 -21.39 -19.95
N PHE A 742 -15.09 -21.82 -20.85
CA PHE A 742 -13.65 -21.73 -20.62
C PHE A 742 -13.19 -20.30 -20.30
N LEU A 743 -13.76 -19.30 -20.98
CA LEU A 743 -13.47 -17.88 -20.72
C LEU A 743 -14.12 -17.35 -19.42
N ALA A 744 -15.24 -17.93 -19.00
CA ALA A 744 -15.95 -17.59 -17.76
C ALA A 744 -15.38 -18.34 -16.54
N GLY A 745 -14.61 -19.40 -16.76
CA GLY A 745 -14.09 -20.29 -15.70
C GLY A 745 -15.09 -21.35 -15.23
N THR A 746 -16.22 -21.51 -15.93
CA THR A 746 -17.30 -22.45 -15.63
C THR A 746 -17.06 -23.81 -16.29
N LEU A 747 -17.87 -24.81 -15.94
CA LEU A 747 -17.66 -26.21 -16.31
C LEU A 747 -18.51 -26.62 -17.53
N PRO A 748 -17.91 -26.97 -18.70
CA PRO A 748 -18.61 -27.30 -19.95
C PRO A 748 -19.62 -28.47 -19.95
N LEU A 749 -19.83 -29.13 -18.82
CA LEU A 749 -20.75 -30.25 -18.69
C LEU A 749 -21.71 -30.06 -17.52
N GLU A 750 -21.62 -28.94 -16.81
CA GLU A 750 -22.39 -28.65 -15.60
C GLU A 750 -23.05 -27.27 -15.77
N ALA A 751 -24.35 -27.29 -16.06
CA ALA A 751 -25.11 -26.08 -16.35
C ALA A 751 -25.17 -25.06 -15.20
N ASP A 752 -24.72 -25.41 -14.00
CA ASP A 752 -24.74 -24.63 -12.76
C ASP A 752 -23.49 -25.05 -11.97
N SER A 753 -22.40 -24.31 -12.17
CA SER A 753 -21.05 -24.66 -11.72
C SER A 753 -20.87 -24.50 -10.21
N ASP A 754 -21.61 -23.59 -9.57
CA ASP A 754 -21.52 -23.33 -8.13
C ASP A 754 -22.65 -23.98 -7.29
N GLY A 755 -23.69 -24.48 -7.96
CA GLY A 755 -24.77 -25.28 -7.39
C GLY A 755 -25.83 -24.48 -6.66
N ASP A 756 -25.99 -23.19 -6.95
CA ASP A 756 -26.98 -22.32 -6.30
C ASP A 756 -28.37 -22.35 -6.96
N GLY A 757 -28.48 -23.02 -8.11
CA GLY A 757 -29.70 -23.23 -8.85
C GLY A 757 -29.93 -22.25 -10.00
N ALA A 758 -29.06 -21.25 -10.22
CA ALA A 758 -29.01 -20.47 -11.45
C ALA A 758 -28.03 -21.09 -12.45
N PRO A 759 -28.43 -21.25 -13.73
CA PRO A 759 -27.49 -21.73 -14.73
C PRO A 759 -26.42 -20.71 -15.09
N ASP A 760 -25.19 -21.15 -15.35
CA ASP A 760 -24.03 -20.29 -15.64
C ASP A 760 -24.33 -19.31 -16.79
N GLY A 761 -24.97 -19.78 -17.85
CA GLY A 761 -25.38 -18.95 -18.99
C GLY A 761 -26.42 -17.88 -18.66
N VAL A 762 -27.27 -18.10 -17.65
CA VAL A 762 -28.22 -17.09 -17.15
C VAL A 762 -27.48 -16.01 -16.38
N GLU A 763 -26.50 -16.40 -15.58
CA GLU A 763 -25.70 -15.50 -14.74
C GLU A 763 -24.73 -14.66 -15.55
N VAL A 764 -23.99 -15.27 -16.48
CA VAL A 764 -23.12 -14.56 -17.43
C VAL A 764 -23.93 -13.55 -18.25
N ALA A 765 -25.17 -13.90 -18.66
CA ALA A 765 -26.07 -12.97 -19.35
C ALA A 765 -26.60 -11.85 -18.46
N ALA A 766 -26.78 -12.11 -17.15
CA ALA A 766 -27.18 -11.12 -16.14
C ALA A 766 -26.01 -10.27 -15.63
N GLY A 767 -24.76 -10.67 -15.91
CA GLY A 767 -23.54 -10.06 -15.37
C GLY A 767 -23.31 -10.38 -13.89
N THR A 768 -23.89 -11.48 -13.38
CA THR A 768 -23.58 -12.04 -12.06
C THR A 768 -22.46 -13.09 -12.17
N ASP A 769 -21.87 -13.48 -11.04
CA ASP A 769 -20.69 -14.35 -10.97
C ASP A 769 -21.10 -15.84 -10.88
N PRO A 770 -20.92 -16.64 -11.95
CA PRO A 770 -21.38 -18.04 -12.02
C PRO A 770 -20.54 -19.04 -11.20
N LEU A 771 -19.58 -18.55 -10.43
CA LEU A 771 -18.73 -19.36 -9.56
C LEU A 771 -18.96 -19.08 -8.08
N ASN A 772 -19.96 -18.27 -7.76
CA ASN A 772 -20.26 -17.83 -6.41
C ASN A 772 -21.75 -18.01 -6.09
N GLY A 773 -22.07 -19.07 -5.35
CA GLY A 773 -23.46 -19.43 -5.04
C GLY A 773 -24.23 -18.50 -4.10
N TYR A 774 -23.73 -17.28 -3.90
CA TYR A 774 -24.45 -16.15 -3.30
C TYR A 774 -24.76 -15.04 -4.33
N SER A 775 -24.39 -15.23 -5.60
CA SER A 775 -24.42 -14.24 -6.67
C SER A 775 -25.57 -14.48 -7.65
N LEU A 776 -26.80 -14.60 -7.16
CA LEU A 776 -27.96 -14.82 -8.02
C LEU A 776 -28.43 -13.56 -8.76
N PRO A 777 -28.94 -13.67 -10.00
CA PRO A 777 -29.65 -12.60 -10.66
C PRO A 777 -30.84 -12.12 -9.81
N PRO A 778 -31.06 -10.80 -9.65
CA PRO A 778 -32.02 -10.25 -8.67
C PRO A 778 -33.49 -10.66 -8.92
N TRP A 779 -33.79 -11.01 -10.16
CA TRP A 779 -35.11 -11.40 -10.65
C TRP A 779 -35.29 -12.91 -10.75
N TYR A 780 -34.26 -13.71 -10.45
CA TYR A 780 -34.23 -15.14 -10.75
C TYR A 780 -35.37 -15.92 -10.10
N HIS A 781 -35.82 -15.50 -8.92
CA HIS A 781 -36.98 -16.08 -8.21
C HIS A 781 -38.31 -15.35 -8.46
N GLY A 782 -38.30 -14.34 -9.33
CA GLY A 782 -39.47 -13.54 -9.67
C GLY A 782 -39.87 -12.52 -8.60
N PRO A 783 -40.82 -11.63 -8.92
CA PRO A 783 -41.33 -10.62 -7.97
C PRO A 783 -42.22 -11.26 -6.88
N PRO A 784 -42.31 -10.66 -5.68
CA PRO A 784 -43.16 -11.13 -4.59
C PRO A 784 -44.63 -11.37 -5.00
N PRO A 785 -45.28 -12.46 -4.56
CA PRO A 785 -46.66 -12.76 -4.96
C PRO A 785 -47.67 -11.71 -4.48
N GLY A 786 -48.35 -11.04 -5.43
CA GLY A 786 -49.51 -10.19 -5.15
C GLY A 786 -49.26 -8.67 -5.10
N ALA A 787 -48.04 -8.22 -5.36
CA ALA A 787 -47.66 -6.82 -5.46
C ALA A 787 -47.78 -6.30 -6.90
N ALA A 788 -48.75 -5.42 -7.17
CA ALA A 788 -48.94 -4.85 -8.51
C ALA A 788 -48.23 -3.48 -8.66
N ALA A 789 -46.90 -3.46 -8.43
CA ALA A 789 -45.96 -2.30 -8.42
C ALA A 789 -45.55 -1.73 -7.04
N ASP A 790 -46.07 -2.26 -5.94
CA ASP A 790 -45.59 -2.03 -4.55
C ASP A 790 -45.04 -3.35 -4.03
N TYR A 791 -43.81 -3.66 -4.41
CA TYR A 791 -43.11 -4.89 -4.07
C TYR A 791 -42.63 -4.86 -2.62
N ASN A 792 -42.29 -3.68 -2.08
CA ASN A 792 -41.83 -3.54 -0.70
C ASN A 792 -42.98 -3.58 0.35
N GLY A 793 -44.23 -3.45 -0.08
CA GLY A 793 -45.44 -3.54 0.75
C GLY A 793 -45.68 -2.34 1.67
N ASN A 794 -45.01 -1.20 1.43
CA ASN A 794 -45.14 0.02 2.24
C ASN A 794 -46.37 0.86 1.84
N GLY A 795 -47.08 0.49 0.78
CA GLY A 795 -48.26 1.20 0.27
C GLY A 795 -47.95 2.30 -0.73
N ILE A 796 -46.69 2.44 -1.17
CA ILE A 796 -46.22 3.37 -2.19
C ILE A 796 -45.59 2.55 -3.34
N PRO A 797 -45.90 2.85 -4.61
CA PRO A 797 -45.25 2.16 -5.73
C PRO A 797 -43.73 2.42 -5.79
N ASP A 798 -42.93 1.35 -5.81
CA ASP A 798 -41.45 1.44 -5.77
C ASP A 798 -40.86 2.20 -6.97
N ALA A 799 -41.49 2.10 -8.14
CA ALA A 799 -41.05 2.84 -9.33
C ALA A 799 -41.15 4.36 -9.15
N TRP A 800 -42.14 4.82 -8.39
CA TRP A 800 -42.31 6.24 -8.07
C TRP A 800 -41.32 6.69 -7.00
N GLU A 801 -41.06 5.85 -5.99
CA GLU A 801 -40.00 6.06 -4.99
C GLU A 801 -38.62 6.15 -5.65
N LEU A 802 -38.33 5.30 -6.63
CA LEU A 802 -37.11 5.32 -7.42
C LEU A 802 -36.96 6.60 -8.26
N TRP A 803 -38.06 7.13 -8.80
CA TRP A 803 -38.07 8.40 -9.53
C TRP A 803 -37.74 9.60 -8.62
N LEU A 804 -38.24 9.59 -7.37
CA LEU A 804 -37.93 10.60 -6.36
C LEU A 804 -36.55 10.43 -5.72
N GLY A 805 -36.01 9.21 -5.74
CA GLY A 805 -34.80 8.84 -5.00
C GLY A 805 -35.03 8.76 -3.48
N ARG A 806 -36.24 8.40 -3.03
CA ARG A 806 -36.64 8.30 -1.62
C ARG A 806 -37.54 7.08 -1.41
N PHE A 807 -37.18 6.20 -0.46
CA PHE A 807 -37.88 4.94 -0.11
C PHE A 807 -38.38 4.92 1.35
N ASP A 808 -38.23 6.04 2.05
CA ASP A 808 -38.53 6.21 3.48
C ASP A 808 -39.81 7.01 3.73
N LEU A 809 -40.60 7.25 2.68
CA LEU A 809 -41.82 8.06 2.79
C LEU A 809 -42.95 7.27 3.44
N ALA A 810 -43.60 7.88 4.41
CA ALA A 810 -44.80 7.30 5.00
C ALA A 810 -45.99 7.54 4.07
N ALA A 811 -46.64 6.46 3.63
CA ALA A 811 -47.77 6.50 2.68
C ALA A 811 -48.92 7.46 3.05
N LEU A 812 -49.14 7.70 4.34
CA LEU A 812 -50.25 8.53 4.85
C LEU A 812 -49.85 9.96 5.22
N ASP A 813 -48.56 10.30 5.17
CA ASP A 813 -48.09 11.65 5.47
C ASP A 813 -48.32 12.59 4.27
N ASP A 814 -48.42 13.89 4.54
CA ASP A 814 -48.65 14.98 3.59
C ASP A 814 -47.48 15.97 3.80
N ASP A 815 -46.37 15.71 3.10
CA ASP A 815 -45.06 16.31 3.38
C ASP A 815 -44.99 17.79 2.99
N ASP A 816 -45.72 18.22 1.95
CA ASP A 816 -45.79 19.61 1.50
C ASP A 816 -47.02 20.39 2.02
N GLY A 817 -47.97 19.70 2.65
CA GLY A 817 -49.15 20.26 3.30
C GLY A 817 -50.24 20.72 2.34
N ASP A 818 -50.28 20.16 1.13
CA ASP A 818 -51.23 20.53 0.09
C ASP A 818 -52.60 19.84 0.22
N GLY A 819 -52.67 18.80 1.08
CA GLY A 819 -53.84 17.99 1.40
C GLY A 819 -53.91 16.62 0.71
N MET A 820 -52.89 16.21 -0.05
CA MET A 820 -52.72 14.86 -0.57
C MET A 820 -51.73 14.09 0.30
N SER A 821 -51.94 12.78 0.50
CA SER A 821 -50.93 11.96 1.15
C SER A 821 -49.93 11.44 0.11
N ASN A 822 -48.71 11.10 0.53
CA ASN A 822 -47.66 10.55 -0.32
C ASN A 822 -48.15 9.38 -1.20
N ALA A 823 -48.99 8.49 -0.67
CA ALA A 823 -49.58 7.41 -1.48
C ALA A 823 -50.61 7.90 -2.53
N ASP A 824 -51.41 8.92 -2.20
CA ASP A 824 -52.34 9.53 -3.15
C ASP A 824 -51.57 10.29 -4.26
N GLU A 825 -50.45 10.91 -3.92
CA GLU A 825 -49.55 11.57 -4.85
C GLU A 825 -48.79 10.59 -5.75
N ALA A 826 -48.31 9.49 -5.18
CA ALA A 826 -47.67 8.42 -5.96
C ALA A 826 -48.63 7.78 -6.96
N ALA A 827 -49.86 7.49 -6.52
CA ALA A 827 -50.92 7.01 -7.41
C ALA A 827 -51.29 8.05 -8.49
N ALA A 828 -51.22 9.33 -8.16
CA ALA A 828 -51.44 10.43 -9.09
C ALA A 828 -50.25 10.67 -10.04
N GLY A 829 -49.04 10.28 -9.66
CA GLY A 829 -47.78 10.65 -10.32
C GLY A 829 -47.38 12.11 -10.11
N THR A 830 -47.69 12.68 -8.94
CA THR A 830 -47.31 14.05 -8.54
C THR A 830 -46.06 14.05 -7.63
N ASP A 831 -45.62 15.23 -7.17
CA ASP A 831 -44.35 15.43 -6.42
C ASP A 831 -44.68 15.86 -4.98
N PRO A 832 -44.36 15.04 -3.95
CA PRO A 832 -44.78 15.24 -2.56
C PRO A 832 -44.04 16.35 -1.83
N PHE A 833 -43.11 17.02 -2.50
CA PHE A 833 -42.35 18.14 -1.94
C PHE A 833 -42.69 19.47 -2.63
N ASP A 834 -43.61 19.47 -3.61
CA ASP A 834 -44.07 20.67 -4.30
C ASP A 834 -45.58 20.88 -4.08
N PRO A 835 -46.00 21.85 -3.23
CA PRO A 835 -47.41 22.06 -2.90
C PRO A 835 -48.26 22.60 -4.06
N TYR A 836 -47.66 22.81 -5.24
CA TYR A 836 -48.35 23.13 -6.48
C TYR A 836 -48.50 21.91 -7.41
N SER A 837 -47.79 20.82 -7.16
CA SER A 837 -47.82 19.55 -7.89
C SER A 837 -48.93 18.65 -7.33
N ARG A 838 -50.19 18.97 -7.64
CA ARG A 838 -51.33 18.29 -7.02
C ARG A 838 -52.55 18.05 -7.89
N LEU A 839 -53.33 17.05 -7.53
CA LEU A 839 -54.66 16.84 -8.10
C LEU A 839 -55.69 17.79 -7.48
N TRP A 840 -56.05 18.82 -8.23
CA TRP A 840 -57.19 19.67 -7.90
C TRP A 840 -58.41 19.35 -8.79
N VAL A 841 -59.60 19.65 -8.28
CA VAL A 841 -60.85 19.53 -9.04
C VAL A 841 -61.58 20.87 -8.98
N ASP A 842 -61.86 21.45 -10.15
CA ASP A 842 -62.69 22.64 -10.28
C ASP A 842 -64.01 22.29 -10.97
N THR A 843 -65.05 23.06 -10.65
CA THR A 843 -66.38 22.87 -11.23
C THR A 843 -66.98 24.17 -11.69
N THR A 844 -67.47 24.18 -12.93
CA THR A 844 -68.17 25.33 -13.51
C THR A 844 -69.57 24.91 -13.94
N ARG A 845 -70.56 25.75 -13.60
CA ARG A 845 -71.95 25.55 -14.03
C ARG A 845 -72.17 26.12 -15.43
N ALA A 846 -72.69 25.29 -16.33
CA ALA A 846 -73.13 25.71 -17.67
C ALA A 846 -74.63 25.38 -17.86
N GLY A 847 -75.51 26.30 -17.47
CA GLY A 847 -76.96 26.07 -17.52
C GLY A 847 -77.43 25.01 -16.50
N SER A 848 -77.94 23.87 -17.00
CA SER A 848 -78.30 22.68 -16.20
C SER A 848 -77.16 21.67 -16.05
N ASP A 849 -76.03 21.90 -16.73
CA ASP A 849 -74.93 20.97 -16.84
C ASP A 849 -73.83 21.35 -15.84
N LEU A 850 -73.08 20.33 -15.41
CA LEU A 850 -71.89 20.49 -14.57
C LEU A 850 -70.66 20.20 -15.42
N VAL A 851 -69.75 21.16 -15.53
CA VAL A 851 -68.43 20.96 -16.11
C VAL A 851 -67.46 20.71 -14.96
N VAL A 852 -66.79 19.57 -14.98
CA VAL A 852 -65.75 19.20 -14.02
C VAL A 852 -64.40 19.24 -14.73
N THR A 853 -63.41 19.86 -14.11
CA THR A 853 -62.07 20.04 -14.65
C THR A 853 -61.02 19.61 -13.61
N TRP A 854 -59.95 18.95 -14.04
CA TRP A 854 -58.83 18.52 -13.20
C TRP A 854 -57.54 18.42 -14.03
N PRO A 855 -56.34 18.37 -13.42
CA PRO A 855 -55.07 18.25 -14.15
C PRO A 855 -54.99 17.04 -15.09
N LEU A 856 -54.36 17.25 -16.25
CA LEU A 856 -53.89 16.19 -17.13
C LEU A 856 -52.57 15.66 -16.58
N VAL A 857 -52.53 14.38 -16.20
CA VAL A 857 -51.29 13.67 -15.90
C VAL A 857 -50.99 12.78 -17.10
N ALA A 858 -49.83 13.00 -17.72
CA ALA A 858 -49.43 12.18 -18.87
C ALA A 858 -49.28 10.72 -18.45
N LEU A 859 -49.59 9.78 -19.37
CA LEU A 859 -49.34 8.34 -19.19
C LEU A 859 -50.16 7.66 -18.09
N LYS A 860 -51.17 8.36 -17.55
CA LYS A 860 -52.15 7.79 -16.61
C LYS A 860 -53.54 7.77 -17.25
N HIS A 861 -54.42 6.90 -16.74
CA HIS A 861 -55.81 6.83 -17.13
C HIS A 861 -56.69 7.73 -16.24
N HIS A 862 -57.49 8.61 -16.85
CA HIS A 862 -58.34 9.57 -16.14
C HIS A 862 -59.83 9.26 -16.28
N ARG A 863 -60.58 9.35 -15.16
CA ARG A 863 -62.02 9.05 -15.16
C ARG A 863 -62.82 9.90 -14.18
N LEU A 864 -64.01 10.34 -14.58
CA LEU A 864 -64.99 10.94 -13.69
C LEU A 864 -66.06 9.91 -13.28
N TRP A 865 -66.35 9.86 -11.99
CA TRP A 865 -67.37 9.02 -11.37
C TRP A 865 -68.49 9.89 -10.80
N GLN A 866 -69.69 9.32 -10.70
CA GLN A 866 -70.87 9.95 -10.12
C GLN A 866 -71.58 8.99 -9.14
N ASN A 867 -72.25 9.56 -8.14
CA ASN A 867 -73.08 8.83 -7.19
C ASN A 867 -74.21 9.75 -6.66
N ASP A 868 -75.33 9.17 -6.27
CA ASP A 868 -76.45 9.89 -5.64
C ASP A 868 -76.36 9.86 -4.09
N SER A 869 -75.34 9.18 -3.53
CA SER A 869 -75.00 9.14 -2.10
C SER A 869 -73.49 9.04 -1.87
N LEU A 870 -72.99 9.33 -0.68
CA LEU A 870 -71.56 9.17 -0.33
C LEU A 870 -71.17 7.72 0.04
N SER A 871 -71.93 6.71 -0.40
CA SER A 871 -71.63 5.30 -0.08
C SER A 871 -70.52 4.74 -1.02
N PRO A 872 -69.41 4.19 -0.48
CA PRO A 872 -68.27 3.70 -1.28
C PRO A 872 -68.64 2.62 -2.31
N ALA A 873 -69.66 1.80 -2.04
CA ALA A 873 -70.01 0.63 -2.86
C ALA A 873 -70.88 0.93 -4.11
N THR A 874 -71.13 2.20 -4.44
CA THR A 874 -72.17 2.58 -5.43
C THR A 874 -71.75 3.59 -6.50
N TRP A 875 -70.45 3.92 -6.60
CA TRP A 875 -69.94 4.84 -7.62
C TRP A 875 -70.05 4.23 -9.03
N THR A 876 -70.56 5.01 -9.98
CA THR A 876 -70.63 4.62 -11.40
C THR A 876 -69.96 5.66 -12.27
N PRO A 877 -69.42 5.30 -13.45
CA PRO A 877 -68.81 6.27 -14.35
C PRO A 877 -69.80 7.38 -14.74
N ALA A 878 -69.37 8.63 -14.67
CA ALA A 878 -70.17 9.74 -15.16
C ALA A 878 -70.30 9.65 -16.70
N PRO A 879 -71.47 9.91 -17.28
CA PRO A 879 -71.67 9.85 -18.72
C PRO A 879 -70.81 10.89 -19.44
N GLY A 880 -70.22 10.51 -20.58
CA GLY A 880 -69.25 11.30 -21.33
C GLY A 880 -67.84 10.73 -21.23
N VAL A 881 -66.93 11.30 -22.01
CA VAL A 881 -65.49 10.98 -22.00
C VAL A 881 -64.75 12.27 -21.63
N PRO A 882 -63.81 12.26 -20.66
CA PRO A 882 -62.94 13.39 -20.41
C PRO A 882 -62.21 13.79 -21.68
N LEU A 883 -62.14 15.08 -21.97
CA LEU A 883 -61.39 15.62 -23.10
C LEU A 883 -60.23 16.45 -22.56
N ALA A 884 -59.03 16.21 -23.09
CA ALA A 884 -57.86 17.01 -22.76
C ALA A 884 -57.96 18.40 -23.41
N PHE A 885 -57.71 19.45 -22.63
CA PHE A 885 -57.67 20.84 -23.06
C PHE A 885 -56.46 21.53 -22.43
N GLY A 886 -55.34 21.58 -23.16
CA GLY A 886 -54.07 22.03 -22.58
C GLY A 886 -53.60 21.05 -21.51
N ASN A 887 -53.32 21.56 -20.31
CA ASN A 887 -52.82 20.76 -19.18
C ASN A 887 -53.94 20.27 -18.23
N GLU A 888 -55.19 20.25 -18.71
CA GLU A 888 -56.36 19.86 -17.91
C GLU A 888 -57.25 18.89 -18.67
N TYR A 889 -57.85 17.94 -17.95
CA TYR A 889 -59.01 17.21 -18.42
C TYR A 889 -60.29 17.94 -18.06
N ARG A 890 -61.26 17.88 -18.97
CA ARG A 890 -62.61 18.42 -18.75
C ARG A 890 -63.66 17.40 -19.16
N GLN A 891 -64.66 17.21 -18.29
CA GLN A 891 -65.86 16.46 -18.63
C GLN A 891 -67.12 17.25 -18.30
N THR A 892 -68.05 17.30 -19.26
CA THR A 892 -69.37 17.93 -19.06
C THR A 892 -70.41 16.86 -18.78
N VAL A 893 -71.02 16.92 -17.60
CA VAL A 893 -72.13 16.04 -17.20
C VAL A 893 -73.45 16.78 -17.48
N ALA A 894 -74.12 16.35 -18.55
CA ALA A 894 -75.37 16.95 -18.99
C ALA A 894 -76.50 16.80 -17.94
N ALA A 895 -77.29 17.85 -17.77
CA ALA A 895 -78.42 17.95 -16.85
C ALA A 895 -78.11 17.60 -15.37
N ALA A 896 -76.83 17.63 -14.97
CA ALA A 896 -76.39 17.24 -13.63
C ALA A 896 -77.08 18.02 -12.49
N LEU A 897 -77.51 19.25 -12.76
CA LEU A 897 -78.05 20.19 -11.78
C LEU A 897 -79.58 20.35 -11.87
N SER A 898 -80.28 19.43 -12.53
CA SER A 898 -81.72 19.51 -12.80
C SER A 898 -82.63 18.89 -11.72
N GLY A 899 -82.06 18.17 -10.74
CA GLY A 899 -82.79 17.48 -9.66
C GLY A 899 -82.69 18.14 -8.28
N THR A 900 -83.51 17.69 -7.32
CA THR A 900 -83.49 18.15 -5.91
C THR A 900 -82.68 17.25 -4.98
N ALA A 901 -82.23 16.09 -5.46
CA ALA A 901 -81.38 15.18 -4.70
C ALA A 901 -79.90 15.55 -4.88
N PRO A 902 -79.08 15.48 -3.83
CA PRO A 902 -77.64 15.71 -3.93
C PRO A 902 -77.00 14.65 -4.85
N ARG A 903 -76.05 15.08 -5.66
CA ARG A 903 -75.21 14.23 -6.51
C ARG A 903 -73.76 14.51 -6.19
N PHE A 904 -72.95 13.46 -6.13
CA PHE A 904 -71.54 13.51 -5.78
C PHE A 904 -70.71 13.07 -6.97
N PHE A 905 -69.57 13.70 -7.16
CA PHE A 905 -68.64 13.41 -8.26
C PHE A 905 -67.25 13.17 -7.68
N LYS A 906 -66.50 12.27 -8.32
CA LYS A 906 -65.10 11.95 -7.97
C LYS A 906 -64.29 11.82 -9.25
N ALA A 907 -63.23 12.60 -9.40
CA ALA A 907 -62.23 12.37 -10.45
C ALA A 907 -61.19 11.38 -9.93
N THR A 908 -60.72 10.46 -10.78
CA THR A 908 -59.68 9.49 -10.44
C THR A 908 -58.62 9.48 -11.54
N VAL A 909 -57.36 9.36 -11.12
CA VAL A 909 -56.19 9.08 -11.94
C VAL A 909 -55.69 7.70 -11.51
N THR A 910 -55.39 6.82 -12.46
CA THR A 910 -54.86 5.47 -12.20
C THR A 910 -53.79 5.14 -13.21
N ASP A 911 -52.90 4.20 -12.88
CA ASP A 911 -51.92 3.70 -13.83
C ASP A 911 -52.55 3.12 -15.09
N LEU A 912 -51.81 3.27 -16.18
CA LEU A 912 -52.08 2.64 -17.47
C LEU A 912 -50.89 1.73 -17.76
N ASP A 913 -51.17 0.51 -18.18
CA ASP A 913 -50.21 -0.47 -18.69
C ASP A 913 -50.79 -0.92 -20.03
N THR A 914 -50.17 -0.46 -21.12
CA THR A 914 -50.73 -0.58 -22.48
C THR A 914 -50.43 -1.93 -23.13
N ASP A 915 -49.28 -2.53 -22.84
CA ASP A 915 -48.85 -3.81 -23.41
C ASP A 915 -49.01 -5.00 -22.45
N GLY A 916 -49.35 -4.73 -21.19
CA GLY A 916 -49.77 -5.72 -20.20
C GLY A 916 -48.62 -6.51 -19.60
N ASP A 917 -47.43 -5.91 -19.56
CA ASP A 917 -46.20 -6.56 -19.10
C ASP A 917 -45.96 -6.42 -17.59
N GLY A 918 -46.80 -5.64 -16.91
CA GLY A 918 -46.72 -5.41 -15.47
C GLY A 918 -45.96 -4.14 -15.08
N VAL A 919 -45.41 -3.39 -16.04
CA VAL A 919 -44.83 -2.06 -15.84
C VAL A 919 -45.80 -1.01 -16.38
N SER A 920 -46.09 0.03 -15.60
CA SER A 920 -46.99 1.10 -16.08
C SER A 920 -46.31 1.99 -17.13
N ASP A 921 -47.07 2.49 -18.12
CA ASP A 921 -46.66 3.50 -19.12
C ASP A 921 -45.93 4.69 -18.45
N TRP A 922 -46.33 5.05 -17.22
CA TRP A 922 -45.69 6.11 -16.46
C TRP A 922 -44.28 5.71 -15.99
N ALA A 923 -44.10 4.50 -15.45
CA ALA A 923 -42.81 4.00 -15.00
C ALA A 923 -41.86 3.74 -16.18
N GLU A 924 -42.38 3.23 -17.29
CA GLU A 924 -41.62 3.01 -18.51
C GLU A 924 -40.96 4.31 -19.00
N VAL A 925 -41.71 5.42 -19.06
CA VAL A 925 -41.18 6.67 -19.60
C VAL A 925 -40.39 7.47 -18.57
N ASN A 926 -40.85 7.55 -17.32
CA ASN A 926 -40.25 8.43 -16.31
C ASN A 926 -39.13 7.77 -15.50
N VAL A 927 -39.09 6.43 -15.44
CA VAL A 927 -38.08 5.66 -14.72
C VAL A 927 -37.17 4.97 -15.71
N LEU A 928 -37.68 4.02 -16.51
CA LEU A 928 -36.85 3.13 -17.32
C LEU A 928 -36.28 3.79 -18.58
N GLY A 929 -37.07 4.65 -19.23
CA GLY A 929 -36.85 5.10 -20.60
C GLY A 929 -37.26 4.07 -21.67
N SER A 930 -38.15 3.13 -21.33
CA SER A 930 -38.60 2.02 -22.18
C SER A 930 -39.80 2.41 -23.09
N ASP A 931 -40.09 1.60 -24.11
CA ASP A 931 -41.19 1.83 -25.06
C ASP A 931 -42.49 1.18 -24.59
N ARG A 932 -43.45 2.03 -24.18
CA ARG A 932 -44.79 1.70 -23.66
C ARG A 932 -45.72 0.83 -24.50
N LEU A 933 -45.26 0.34 -25.64
CA LEU A 933 -46.01 -0.53 -26.54
C LEU A 933 -45.32 -1.89 -26.71
N SER A 934 -44.24 -2.13 -25.98
CA SER A 934 -43.34 -3.27 -26.13
C SER A 934 -42.73 -3.71 -24.79
N ALA A 935 -43.29 -4.78 -24.24
CA ALA A 935 -42.84 -5.47 -23.02
C ALA A 935 -41.33 -5.76 -22.90
N ASP A 936 -40.62 -5.86 -24.03
CA ASP A 936 -39.21 -6.29 -24.11
C ASP A 936 -38.32 -5.22 -24.78
N SER A 937 -38.61 -3.94 -24.54
CA SER A 937 -37.92 -2.83 -25.22
C SER A 937 -36.52 -2.54 -24.65
N THR A 938 -36.28 -2.87 -23.39
CA THR A 938 -35.00 -2.71 -22.68
C THR A 938 -34.07 -3.90 -22.86
N ARG A 939 -34.62 -5.12 -22.86
CA ARG A 939 -33.89 -6.39 -23.06
C ARG A 939 -34.86 -7.51 -23.46
N ALA A 940 -34.32 -8.66 -23.82
CA ALA A 940 -35.12 -9.86 -24.03
C ALA A 940 -35.75 -10.36 -22.71
N PRO A 941 -36.87 -11.11 -22.78
CA PRO A 941 -37.46 -11.77 -21.61
C PRO A 941 -36.42 -12.63 -20.87
N ALA A 942 -36.46 -12.62 -19.54
CA ALA A 942 -35.54 -13.40 -18.72
C ALA A 942 -36.27 -14.61 -18.10
N PRO A 943 -35.61 -15.80 -18.05
CA PRO A 943 -36.14 -16.98 -17.38
C PRO A 943 -36.25 -16.76 -15.87
N VAL A 944 -37.21 -17.39 -15.21
CA VAL A 944 -37.41 -17.29 -13.75
C VAL A 944 -37.73 -18.68 -13.21
N ASP A 945 -37.10 -19.03 -12.09
CA ASP A 945 -37.48 -20.18 -11.28
C ASP A 945 -38.29 -19.69 -10.07
N SER A 946 -39.60 -19.58 -10.28
CA SER A 946 -40.51 -19.05 -9.26
C SER A 946 -40.75 -20.02 -8.09
N ASN A 947 -40.30 -21.27 -8.20
CA ASN A 947 -40.57 -22.31 -7.23
C ASN A 947 -39.30 -22.81 -6.50
N GLY A 948 -38.12 -22.41 -6.96
CA GLY A 948 -36.82 -22.70 -6.36
C GLY A 948 -36.38 -24.15 -6.53
N ASP A 949 -36.76 -24.81 -7.62
CA ASP A 949 -36.36 -26.19 -7.94
C ASP A 949 -35.14 -26.31 -8.85
N GLY A 950 -34.48 -25.18 -9.15
CA GLY A 950 -33.29 -25.10 -10.01
C GLY A 950 -33.63 -25.28 -11.49
N GLN A 951 -34.89 -25.08 -11.86
CA GLN A 951 -35.36 -25.17 -13.24
C GLN A 951 -36.27 -23.98 -13.56
N PRO A 952 -35.93 -23.15 -14.56
CA PRO A 952 -36.80 -22.05 -14.97
C PRO A 952 -38.21 -22.54 -15.37
N ASP A 953 -39.23 -21.96 -14.76
CA ASP A 953 -40.63 -22.35 -14.95
C ASP A 953 -41.47 -21.31 -15.71
N THR A 954 -41.02 -20.05 -15.72
CA THR A 954 -41.70 -18.91 -16.36
C THR A 954 -40.69 -17.87 -16.88
N ASN A 955 -41.16 -16.87 -17.64
CA ASN A 955 -40.33 -15.75 -18.07
C ASN A 955 -40.97 -14.42 -17.63
N LEU A 956 -40.13 -13.46 -17.24
CA LEU A 956 -40.53 -12.06 -17.06
C LEU A 956 -40.24 -11.25 -18.33
N SER A 957 -41.03 -10.20 -18.57
CA SER A 957 -40.77 -9.25 -19.65
C SER A 957 -39.45 -8.53 -19.43
N GLY A 958 -38.78 -8.13 -20.50
CA GLY A 958 -37.49 -7.44 -20.40
C GLY A 958 -37.59 -6.12 -19.63
N ASP A 959 -38.69 -5.39 -19.77
CA ASP A 959 -38.89 -4.10 -19.12
C ASP A 959 -39.15 -4.27 -17.62
N LEU A 960 -39.90 -5.30 -17.24
CA LEU A 960 -40.08 -5.68 -15.83
C LEU A 960 -38.76 -6.14 -15.20
N VAL A 961 -37.94 -6.93 -15.90
CA VAL A 961 -36.63 -7.35 -15.42
C VAL A 961 -35.72 -6.16 -15.15
N SER A 962 -35.65 -5.23 -16.11
CA SER A 962 -34.87 -4.00 -15.97
C SER A 962 -35.35 -3.12 -14.80
N LEU A 963 -36.66 -3.13 -14.51
CA LEU A 963 -37.22 -2.44 -13.35
C LEU A 963 -36.78 -3.11 -12.04
N LEU A 964 -36.89 -4.43 -11.94
CA LEU A 964 -36.48 -5.18 -10.75
C LEU A 964 -34.98 -5.03 -10.47
N GLU A 965 -34.13 -5.04 -11.51
CA GLU A 965 -32.68 -4.80 -11.36
C GLU A 965 -32.36 -3.40 -10.82
N ARG A 966 -33.14 -2.37 -11.21
CA ARG A 966 -32.97 -1.01 -10.68
C ARG A 966 -33.49 -0.83 -9.26
N LEU A 967 -34.48 -1.63 -8.88
CA LEU A 967 -35.07 -1.62 -7.55
C LEU A 967 -34.30 -2.48 -6.55
N HIS A 968 -33.47 -3.41 -7.03
CA HIS A 968 -32.61 -4.21 -6.17
C HIS A 968 -31.66 -3.30 -5.35
N GLY A 969 -31.74 -3.43 -4.02
CA GLY A 969 -30.92 -2.66 -3.09
C GLY A 969 -31.36 -1.19 -2.91
N ALA A 970 -32.60 -0.84 -3.29
CA ALA A 970 -33.09 0.53 -3.18
C ALA A 970 -33.66 0.88 -1.78
N THR A 971 -33.87 -0.12 -0.91
CA THR A 971 -34.25 0.07 0.48
C THR A 971 -33.02 0.04 1.40
N PRO A 972 -33.04 0.74 2.56
CA PRO A 972 -31.97 0.67 3.57
C PRO A 972 -31.70 -0.74 4.12
N GLU A 973 -32.66 -1.67 3.97
CA GLU A 973 -32.54 -3.07 4.38
C GLU A 973 -32.07 -4.01 3.25
N GLY A 974 -31.83 -3.50 2.04
CA GLY A 974 -31.29 -4.25 0.91
C GLY A 974 -32.12 -5.48 0.54
N GLY A 975 -33.27 -5.30 -0.11
CA GLY A 975 -34.01 -6.40 -0.75
C GLY A 975 -35.45 -6.08 -1.16
N PHE A 976 -36.05 -6.95 -1.99
CA PHE A 976 -37.52 -7.08 -2.12
C PHE A 976 -38.05 -8.06 -1.04
N PRO A 977 -39.17 -7.77 -0.35
CA PRO A 977 -39.55 -8.48 0.86
C PRO A 977 -40.31 -9.80 0.60
N LEU A 978 -39.90 -10.78 1.44
CA LEU A 978 -40.55 -12.06 1.78
C LEU A 978 -40.36 -13.23 0.80
N GLY A 979 -39.13 -13.72 0.76
CA GLY A 979 -38.83 -15.04 1.34
C GLY A 979 -38.59 -16.21 0.39
N SER A 980 -37.32 -16.43 0.02
CA SER A 980 -36.59 -17.65 0.41
C SER A 980 -35.08 -17.46 0.19
N GLY A 981 -34.31 -17.50 1.27
CA GLY A 981 -32.88 -17.84 1.25
C GLY A 981 -31.89 -16.69 1.03
N GLY A 982 -31.48 -16.01 2.11
CA GLY A 982 -30.19 -15.31 2.15
C GLY A 982 -30.19 -13.92 2.78
N GLY A 983 -30.08 -13.82 4.12
CA GLY A 983 -29.50 -12.70 4.89
C GLY A 983 -30.04 -11.26 4.74
N PRO A 984 -29.84 -10.37 5.72
CA PRO A 984 -30.17 -8.95 5.60
C PRO A 984 -29.07 -8.15 4.87
N GLY A 985 -29.44 -7.28 3.93
CA GLY A 985 -28.71 -6.04 3.61
C GLY A 985 -27.42 -6.11 2.80
N THR A 986 -27.40 -6.73 1.62
CA THR A 986 -26.22 -6.72 0.73
C THR A 986 -26.29 -5.61 -0.34
N VAL A 987 -25.25 -4.77 -0.41
CA VAL A 987 -25.05 -3.79 -1.50
C VAL A 987 -24.72 -4.58 -2.78
N SER A 988 -25.32 -4.26 -3.94
CA SER A 988 -24.97 -4.97 -5.19
C SER A 988 -23.62 -4.50 -5.75
N ARG A 989 -22.92 -5.36 -6.52
CA ARG A 989 -21.65 -4.98 -7.18
C ARG A 989 -21.76 -3.70 -8.00
N ALA A 990 -22.87 -3.50 -8.72
CA ALA A 990 -23.11 -2.28 -9.49
C ALA A 990 -23.29 -1.03 -8.61
N GLN A 991 -23.95 -1.18 -7.46
CA GLN A 991 -24.12 -0.09 -6.48
C GLN A 991 -22.80 0.25 -5.78
N ALA A 992 -22.06 -0.78 -5.34
CA ALA A 992 -20.73 -0.64 -4.77
C ALA A 992 -19.78 0.02 -5.77
N ALA A 993 -19.75 -0.43 -7.03
CA ALA A 993 -18.94 0.16 -8.08
C ALA A 993 -19.32 1.62 -8.38
N ARG A 994 -20.62 1.95 -8.44
CA ARG A 994 -21.11 3.32 -8.66
C ARG A 994 -20.76 4.24 -7.48
N PHE A 995 -20.90 3.74 -6.26
CA PHE A 995 -20.53 4.46 -5.04
C PHE A 995 -19.02 4.73 -5.02
N LEU A 996 -18.20 3.71 -5.24
CA LEU A 996 -16.74 3.80 -5.26
C LEU A 996 -16.23 4.70 -6.40
N MET A 997 -16.88 4.70 -7.57
CA MET A 997 -16.60 5.70 -8.64
C MET A 997 -16.67 7.16 -8.14
N GLN A 998 -17.48 7.43 -7.11
CA GLN A 998 -17.63 8.75 -6.51
C GLN A 998 -16.74 8.94 -5.29
N ALA A 999 -16.69 7.93 -4.41
CA ALA A 999 -16.03 7.97 -3.10
C ALA A 999 -14.53 7.65 -3.12
N SER A 1000 -14.02 6.95 -4.14
CA SER A 1000 -12.62 6.58 -4.33
C SER A 1000 -12.05 7.12 -5.66
N PHE A 1001 -10.80 6.73 -6.00
CA PHE A 1001 -10.21 7.02 -7.32
C PHE A 1001 -10.59 6.01 -8.42
N GLY A 1002 -11.43 5.04 -8.08
CA GLY A 1002 -11.94 4.02 -8.98
C GLY A 1002 -12.29 2.76 -8.18
N PRO A 1003 -13.33 2.01 -8.57
CA PRO A 1003 -13.64 0.74 -7.92
C PRO A 1003 -12.60 -0.32 -8.30
N THR A 1004 -12.14 -1.10 -7.32
CA THR A 1004 -11.48 -2.39 -7.55
C THR A 1004 -12.45 -3.53 -7.20
N PRO A 1005 -12.25 -4.75 -7.73
CA PRO A 1005 -13.04 -5.91 -7.31
C PRO A 1005 -13.06 -6.09 -5.79
N GLU A 1006 -11.92 -5.92 -5.13
CA GLU A 1006 -11.78 -6.10 -3.68
C GLU A 1006 -12.52 -5.01 -2.88
N ASP A 1007 -12.46 -3.75 -3.33
CA ASP A 1007 -13.20 -2.66 -2.68
C ASP A 1007 -14.71 -2.78 -2.93
N ILE A 1008 -15.11 -3.27 -4.11
CA ILE A 1008 -16.50 -3.59 -4.41
C ILE A 1008 -16.97 -4.63 -3.40
N ASP A 1009 -16.28 -5.77 -3.29
CA ASP A 1009 -16.63 -6.86 -2.39
C ASP A 1009 -16.66 -6.37 -0.92
N ARG A 1010 -15.69 -5.54 -0.52
CA ARG A 1010 -15.64 -4.91 0.82
C ARG A 1010 -16.84 -4.01 1.11
N VAL A 1011 -17.35 -3.27 0.13
CA VAL A 1011 -18.59 -2.48 0.28
C VAL A 1011 -19.82 -3.39 0.38
N GLN A 1012 -19.81 -4.55 -0.28
CA GLN A 1012 -20.86 -5.55 -0.14
C GLN A 1012 -20.85 -6.17 1.26
N ASP A 1013 -19.67 -6.42 1.83
CA ASP A 1013 -19.49 -6.98 3.18
C ASP A 1013 -19.86 -6.00 4.31
N LEU A 1014 -19.45 -4.73 4.18
CA LEU A 1014 -19.59 -3.72 5.24
C LEU A 1014 -20.84 -2.86 5.10
N THR A 1015 -21.53 -2.90 3.95
CA THR A 1015 -22.50 -1.88 3.47
C THR A 1015 -21.84 -0.53 3.14
N ILE A 1016 -22.55 0.36 2.43
CA ILE A 1016 -22.05 1.71 2.09
C ILE A 1016 -21.73 2.52 3.37
N ASP A 1017 -22.65 2.52 4.34
CA ASP A 1017 -22.47 3.28 5.58
C ASP A 1017 -21.35 2.69 6.44
N GLY A 1018 -21.25 1.35 6.49
CA GLY A 1018 -20.16 0.69 7.20
C GLY A 1018 -18.80 0.94 6.53
N TRP A 1019 -18.73 0.96 5.20
CA TRP A 1019 -17.50 1.33 4.49
C TRP A 1019 -17.13 2.80 4.75
N ILE A 1020 -18.09 3.74 4.74
CA ILE A 1020 -17.82 5.15 5.07
C ILE A 1020 -17.30 5.27 6.51
N LEU A 1021 -17.93 4.60 7.48
CA LEU A 1021 -17.50 4.61 8.87
C LEU A 1021 -16.12 3.97 9.04
N ASP A 1022 -15.83 2.89 8.32
CA ASP A 1022 -14.51 2.25 8.28
C ASP A 1022 -13.44 3.20 7.74
N GLN A 1023 -13.73 3.94 6.67
CA GLN A 1023 -12.84 4.96 6.10
C GLN A 1023 -12.62 6.17 7.03
N LEU A 1024 -13.63 6.54 7.83
CA LEU A 1024 -13.53 7.65 8.79
C LEU A 1024 -12.74 7.26 10.03
N ASN A 1025 -13.01 6.07 10.59
CA ASN A 1025 -12.58 5.68 11.94
C ASN A 1025 -11.40 4.71 11.97
N ASN A 1026 -11.30 3.79 11.01
CA ASN A 1026 -10.37 2.66 11.07
C ASN A 1026 -9.23 2.76 10.04
N ALA A 1027 -9.48 3.38 8.87
CA ALA A 1027 -8.49 3.48 7.81
C ALA A 1027 -7.35 4.45 8.19
N PRO A 1028 -6.08 3.96 8.31
CA PRO A 1028 -4.96 4.80 8.69
C PRO A 1028 -4.61 5.79 7.56
N PRO A 1029 -4.22 7.04 7.88
CA PRO A 1029 -3.91 8.04 6.88
C PRO A 1029 -2.65 7.68 6.08
N THR A 1030 -2.75 7.62 4.75
CA THR A 1030 -1.61 7.41 3.85
C THR A 1030 -0.90 8.73 3.58
N LEU A 1031 0.15 9.01 4.35
CA LEU A 1031 0.94 10.24 4.22
C LEU A 1031 1.95 10.14 3.07
N HIS A 1032 1.94 11.12 2.16
CA HIS A 1032 2.86 11.22 1.04
C HIS A 1032 4.30 11.49 1.51
N SER A 1033 4.48 12.24 2.61
CA SER A 1033 5.80 12.57 3.13
C SER A 1033 6.56 11.33 3.61
N THR A 1034 5.88 10.28 4.08
CA THR A 1034 6.49 9.01 4.49
C THR A 1034 7.23 8.34 3.34
N TYR A 1035 6.58 8.24 2.16
CA TYR A 1035 7.21 7.68 0.97
C TYR A 1035 8.34 8.57 0.44
N ILE A 1036 8.18 9.90 0.45
CA ILE A 1036 9.27 10.78 0.04
C ILE A 1036 10.48 10.68 1.00
N ARG A 1037 10.26 10.50 2.30
CA ARG A 1037 11.32 10.23 3.28
C ARG A 1037 11.99 8.87 3.05
N SER A 1038 11.24 7.84 2.64
CA SER A 1038 11.83 6.54 2.31
C SER A 1038 12.70 6.63 1.05
N ILE A 1039 12.31 7.38 0.02
CA ILE A 1039 13.18 7.64 -1.14
C ILE A 1039 14.46 8.37 -0.71
N TRP A 1040 14.35 9.37 0.17
CA TRP A 1040 15.52 10.05 0.74
C TRP A 1040 16.42 9.07 1.50
N GLN A 1041 15.83 8.14 2.26
CA GLN A 1041 16.55 7.11 3.01
C GLN A 1041 17.23 6.10 2.08
N ASP A 1042 16.56 5.64 1.01
CA ASP A 1042 17.13 4.77 -0.02
C ASP A 1042 18.26 5.45 -0.80
N MET A 1043 18.12 6.74 -1.08
CA MET A 1043 19.17 7.54 -1.72
C MET A 1043 20.42 7.69 -0.86
N MET A 1044 20.27 7.63 0.46
CA MET A 1044 21.35 7.71 1.45
C MET A 1044 21.94 6.34 1.81
N THR A 1045 21.42 5.23 1.24
CA THR A 1045 21.93 3.85 1.41
C THR A 1045 22.39 3.23 0.08
N GLN A 1046 22.96 2.02 0.09
CA GLN A 1046 23.36 1.29 -1.15
C GLN A 1046 22.17 0.72 -1.93
N ARG A 1047 20.93 0.80 -1.42
CA ARG A 1047 19.69 0.31 -2.06
C ARG A 1047 19.02 1.38 -2.93
N ALA A 1048 19.80 2.16 -3.65
CA ALA A 1048 19.25 3.19 -4.50
C ALA A 1048 18.55 2.59 -5.72
N ASN A 1049 17.22 2.52 -5.69
CA ASN A 1049 16.42 2.13 -6.85
C ASN A 1049 16.75 3.06 -8.04
N PRO A 1050 17.16 2.53 -9.20
CA PRO A 1050 17.53 3.33 -10.37
C PRO A 1050 16.35 4.15 -10.95
N ASN A 1051 15.11 3.82 -10.59
CA ASN A 1051 13.91 4.52 -11.06
C ASN A 1051 13.63 5.85 -10.34
N TYR A 1052 14.35 6.17 -9.26
CA TYR A 1052 14.19 7.45 -8.57
C TYR A 1052 14.76 8.61 -9.39
N ILE A 1053 13.96 9.65 -9.59
CA ILE A 1053 14.37 10.82 -10.36
C ILE A 1053 15.18 11.75 -9.43
N ARG A 1054 16.51 11.65 -9.51
CA ARG A 1054 17.47 12.36 -8.61
C ARG A 1054 18.64 12.96 -9.39
N SER A 1055 19.38 13.90 -8.77
CA SER A 1055 20.65 14.37 -9.32
C SER A 1055 21.75 13.29 -9.21
N GLU A 1056 22.59 13.15 -10.25
CA GLU A 1056 23.72 12.20 -10.23
C GLU A 1056 24.66 12.48 -9.03
N VAL A 1057 24.95 11.43 -8.26
CA VAL A 1057 25.96 11.47 -7.19
C VAL A 1057 27.34 11.42 -7.84
N VAL A 1058 27.97 12.57 -8.02
CA VAL A 1058 29.38 12.63 -8.43
C VAL A 1058 30.22 12.43 -7.17
N ALA A 1059 30.88 11.28 -7.06
CA ALA A 1059 31.78 10.98 -5.95
C ALA A 1059 32.89 12.06 -5.86
N GLY A 1060 32.92 12.81 -4.76
CA GLY A 1060 34.04 13.70 -4.41
C GLY A 1060 33.78 15.21 -4.43
N GLU A 1061 32.55 15.69 -4.65
CA GLU A 1061 32.20 17.11 -4.42
C GLU A 1061 31.01 17.23 -3.46
N ASP A 1062 31.12 18.11 -2.45
CA ASP A 1062 30.06 18.49 -1.49
C ASP A 1062 28.84 19.07 -2.23
N ARG A 1063 28.00 18.21 -2.78
CA ARG A 1063 26.67 18.56 -3.26
C ARG A 1063 25.66 17.63 -2.62
N ASP A 1064 24.82 18.20 -1.77
CA ASP A 1064 23.64 17.51 -1.24
C ASP A 1064 22.83 16.94 -2.41
N PRO A 1065 22.49 15.64 -2.41
CA PRO A 1065 21.65 15.07 -3.45
C PRO A 1065 20.25 15.67 -3.36
N PHE A 1066 19.67 16.14 -4.48
CA PHE A 1066 18.32 16.71 -4.51
C PHE A 1066 17.35 15.79 -5.25
N LEU A 1067 16.15 15.62 -4.69
CA LEU A 1067 15.03 14.93 -5.33
C LEU A 1067 14.30 15.86 -6.30
N PHE A 1068 14.12 15.39 -7.54
CA PHE A 1068 13.31 16.10 -8.51
C PHE A 1068 11.82 15.87 -8.24
N GLY A 1069 11.03 16.90 -8.57
CA GLY A 1069 9.58 16.91 -8.37
C GLY A 1069 8.77 15.79 -9.05
N GLY A 1070 9.38 14.96 -9.89
CA GLY A 1070 8.71 13.80 -10.50
C GLY A 1070 8.29 12.74 -9.49
N ASN A 1071 9.05 12.57 -8.39
CA ASN A 1071 8.76 11.58 -7.35
C ASN A 1071 7.44 11.87 -6.59
N MET A 1072 6.97 13.12 -6.60
CA MET A 1072 5.65 13.50 -6.06
C MET A 1072 4.47 12.88 -6.81
N LYS A 1073 4.63 12.62 -8.12
CA LYS A 1073 3.59 11.94 -8.90
C LYS A 1073 3.45 10.49 -8.47
N THR A 1074 4.57 9.85 -8.15
CA THR A 1074 4.61 8.48 -7.65
C THR A 1074 3.99 8.38 -6.26
N ALA A 1075 4.28 9.33 -5.37
CA ALA A 1075 3.64 9.40 -4.05
C ALA A 1075 2.11 9.49 -4.15
N PHE A 1076 1.61 10.41 -4.98
CA PHE A 1076 0.17 10.55 -5.24
C PHE A 1076 -0.43 9.30 -5.89
N ALA A 1077 0.21 8.73 -6.91
CA ALA A 1077 -0.31 7.55 -7.60
C ALA A 1077 -0.40 6.33 -6.67
N ARG A 1078 0.60 6.13 -5.80
CA ARG A 1078 0.57 5.04 -4.80
C ARG A 1078 -0.60 5.18 -3.84
N ALA A 1079 -0.81 6.38 -3.28
CA ALA A 1079 -1.94 6.64 -2.38
C ALA A 1079 -3.29 6.51 -3.10
N ALA A 1080 -3.40 7.05 -4.32
CA ALA A 1080 -4.64 7.00 -5.09
C ALA A 1080 -5.01 5.60 -5.58
N ILE A 1081 -4.04 4.72 -5.87
CA ILE A 1081 -4.28 3.36 -6.39
C ILE A 1081 -4.38 2.32 -5.27
N GLN A 1082 -3.54 2.43 -4.23
CA GLN A 1082 -3.34 1.36 -3.23
C GLN A 1082 -3.55 1.83 -1.78
N GLY A 1083 -3.82 3.11 -1.55
CA GLY A 1083 -4.02 3.62 -0.19
C GLY A 1083 -5.30 3.03 0.43
N PRO A 1084 -5.25 2.49 1.66
CA PRO A 1084 -6.44 1.95 2.34
C PRO A 1084 -7.47 3.01 2.74
N ASP A 1085 -7.09 4.30 2.69
CA ASP A 1085 -7.89 5.48 3.06
C ASP A 1085 -8.45 6.24 1.85
N GLN A 1086 -9.02 5.52 0.88
CA GLN A 1086 -9.53 6.04 -0.39
C GLN A 1086 -10.42 7.28 -0.27
N LEU A 1087 -11.36 7.30 0.69
CA LEU A 1087 -12.24 8.45 0.90
C LEU A 1087 -11.45 9.69 1.36
N ARG A 1088 -10.49 9.49 2.28
CA ARG A 1088 -9.60 10.55 2.79
C ARG A 1088 -8.76 11.13 1.65
N GLN A 1089 -8.21 10.27 0.79
CA GLN A 1089 -7.42 10.69 -0.37
C GLN A 1089 -8.25 11.48 -1.38
N ARG A 1090 -9.51 11.10 -1.59
CA ARG A 1090 -10.45 11.79 -2.49
C ARG A 1090 -10.79 13.19 -1.98
N VAL A 1091 -11.04 13.32 -0.68
CA VAL A 1091 -11.31 14.61 -0.03
C VAL A 1091 -10.06 15.49 -0.02
N ALA A 1092 -8.90 14.94 0.32
CA ALA A 1092 -7.62 15.64 0.28
C ALA A 1092 -7.32 16.21 -1.12
N PHE A 1093 -7.60 15.42 -2.17
CA PHE A 1093 -7.45 15.89 -3.55
C PHE A 1093 -8.38 17.07 -3.85
N ALA A 1094 -9.65 17.00 -3.46
CA ALA A 1094 -10.58 18.12 -3.65
C ALA A 1094 -10.13 19.40 -2.92
N LEU A 1095 -9.70 19.28 -1.66
CA LEU A 1095 -9.16 20.40 -0.86
C LEU A 1095 -7.90 21.01 -1.50
N SER A 1096 -7.03 20.18 -2.07
CA SER A 1096 -5.83 20.63 -2.78
C SER A 1096 -6.14 21.46 -4.04
N GLN A 1097 -7.33 21.30 -4.63
CA GLN A 1097 -7.79 22.13 -5.75
C GLN A 1097 -8.33 23.50 -5.31
N ILE A 1098 -8.63 23.66 -4.01
CA ILE A 1098 -9.08 24.91 -3.42
C ILE A 1098 -7.87 25.69 -2.89
N LEU A 1099 -7.03 25.05 -2.06
CA LEU A 1099 -5.84 25.66 -1.42
C LEU A 1099 -4.56 25.35 -2.21
N VAL A 1100 -4.53 25.86 -3.44
CA VAL A 1100 -3.56 25.48 -4.48
C VAL A 1100 -2.14 25.97 -4.18
N THR A 1101 -1.16 25.09 -4.41
CA THR A 1101 0.26 25.43 -4.61
C THR A 1101 0.78 24.82 -5.91
N SER A 1102 1.88 25.34 -6.46
CA SER A 1102 2.39 24.87 -7.75
C SER A 1102 3.86 24.49 -7.73
N ARG A 1103 4.12 23.23 -8.11
CA ARG A 1103 5.47 22.70 -8.36
C ARG A 1103 6.17 23.34 -9.57
N ARG A 1104 5.43 24.03 -10.45
CA ARG A 1104 6.04 24.80 -11.55
C ARG A 1104 6.69 26.09 -11.06
N ASP A 1105 6.49 26.46 -9.80
CA ASP A 1105 7.21 27.57 -9.19
C ASP A 1105 8.66 27.17 -8.93
N ALA A 1106 9.61 27.97 -9.44
CA ALA A 1106 11.04 27.72 -9.29
C ALA A 1106 11.51 27.66 -7.82
N ASN A 1107 10.75 28.24 -6.89
CA ASN A 1107 11.04 28.18 -5.46
C ASN A 1107 10.63 26.85 -4.80
N LEU A 1108 9.77 26.05 -5.47
CA LEU A 1108 9.17 24.82 -4.95
C LEU A 1108 9.50 23.56 -5.76
N GLU A 1109 9.95 23.69 -7.01
CA GLU A 1109 10.16 22.58 -7.98
C GLU A 1109 11.02 21.41 -7.46
N ASN A 1110 11.96 21.66 -6.54
CA ASN A 1110 12.88 20.68 -5.95
C ASN A 1110 12.70 20.52 -4.43
N ARG A 1111 11.51 20.85 -3.90
CA ARG A 1111 11.18 20.74 -2.48
C ARG A 1111 10.17 19.62 -2.24
N CYS A 1112 10.45 18.43 -2.75
CA CYS A 1112 9.53 17.28 -2.73
C CYS A 1112 9.00 16.97 -1.33
N LEU A 1113 9.85 16.98 -0.30
CA LEU A 1113 9.41 16.71 1.07
C LEU A 1113 8.44 17.77 1.59
N GLY A 1114 8.72 19.05 1.36
CA GLY A 1114 7.81 20.13 1.78
C GLY A 1114 6.50 20.10 0.98
N MET A 1115 6.55 19.76 -0.30
CA MET A 1115 5.36 19.60 -1.13
C MET A 1115 4.50 18.40 -0.72
N ALA A 1116 5.14 17.31 -0.28
CA ALA A 1116 4.44 16.14 0.26
C ALA A 1116 3.78 16.45 1.60
N ASP A 1117 4.51 17.07 2.52
CA ASP A 1117 3.96 17.46 3.82
C ASP A 1117 2.85 18.52 3.68
N TYR A 1118 2.95 19.43 2.70
CA TYR A 1118 1.86 20.36 2.39
C TYR A 1118 0.58 19.65 1.91
N TYR A 1119 0.72 18.59 1.11
CA TYR A 1119 -0.44 17.79 0.69
C TYR A 1119 -1.00 16.99 1.88
N ASP A 1120 -0.12 16.50 2.76
CA ASP A 1120 -0.49 15.74 3.96
C ASP A 1120 -1.35 16.56 4.95
N ILE A 1121 -1.27 17.90 4.92
CA ILE A 1121 -2.24 18.77 5.63
C ILE A 1121 -3.67 18.38 5.28
N PHE A 1122 -3.97 18.18 3.99
CA PHE A 1122 -5.31 17.85 3.51
C PHE A 1122 -5.70 16.40 3.81
N VAL A 1123 -4.73 15.50 4.00
CA VAL A 1123 -4.96 14.12 4.41
C VAL A 1123 -5.29 14.07 5.91
N ARG A 1124 -4.48 14.74 6.74
CA ARG A 1124 -4.67 14.81 8.20
C ARG A 1124 -5.99 15.49 8.58
N HIS A 1125 -6.36 16.56 7.87
CA HIS A 1125 -7.56 17.35 8.15
C HIS A 1125 -8.73 17.06 7.21
N ALA A 1126 -8.71 15.96 6.44
CA ALA A 1126 -9.75 15.65 5.45
C ALA A 1126 -11.17 15.69 6.04
N PHE A 1127 -11.33 15.27 7.30
CA PHE A 1127 -12.61 15.22 8.01
C PHE A 1127 -12.69 16.25 9.17
N GLY A 1128 -11.74 17.20 9.22
CA GLY A 1128 -11.61 18.20 10.27
C GLY A 1128 -12.25 19.55 9.91
N SER A 1129 -11.86 20.61 10.63
CA SER A 1129 -12.39 21.95 10.40
C SER A 1129 -11.63 22.72 9.31
N TYR A 1130 -12.35 23.51 8.52
CA TYR A 1130 -11.73 24.37 7.51
C TYR A 1130 -10.83 25.46 8.14
N HIS A 1131 -11.07 25.82 9.41
CA HIS A 1131 -10.23 26.74 10.16
C HIS A 1131 -8.81 26.15 10.35
N ASP A 1132 -8.71 24.90 10.76
CA ASP A 1132 -7.43 24.25 11.07
C ASP A 1132 -6.61 24.03 9.81
N ILE A 1133 -7.28 23.65 8.72
CA ILE A 1133 -6.68 23.58 7.38
C ILE A 1133 -6.10 24.94 7.00
N LEU A 1134 -6.88 26.02 7.12
CA LEU A 1134 -6.45 27.35 6.72
C LEU A 1134 -5.31 27.88 7.60
N MET A 1135 -5.33 27.57 8.90
CA MET A 1135 -4.28 27.91 9.84
C MET A 1135 -2.96 27.21 9.49
N GLU A 1136 -2.99 25.88 9.31
CA GLU A 1136 -1.78 25.11 8.99
C GLU A 1136 -1.23 25.53 7.61
N VAL A 1137 -2.09 25.72 6.60
CA VAL A 1137 -1.69 26.26 5.29
C VAL A 1137 -1.06 27.65 5.42
N THR A 1138 -1.60 28.53 6.27
CA THR A 1138 -1.04 29.88 6.49
C THR A 1138 0.38 29.83 7.04
N LEU A 1139 0.62 28.93 7.99
CA LEU A 1139 1.90 28.79 8.70
C LEU A 1139 2.90 27.91 7.93
N HIS A 1140 2.44 27.14 6.95
CA HIS A 1140 3.29 26.18 6.25
C HIS A 1140 4.33 26.87 5.33
N PRO A 1141 5.63 26.50 5.39
CA PRO A 1141 6.70 27.12 4.60
C PRO A 1141 6.51 27.07 3.08
N VAL A 1142 5.80 26.07 2.54
CA VAL A 1142 5.49 25.98 1.11
C VAL A 1142 4.58 27.12 0.67
N MET A 1143 3.49 27.35 1.40
CA MET A 1143 2.55 28.42 1.08
C MET A 1143 3.21 29.79 1.27
N GLY A 1144 4.00 29.95 2.33
CA GLY A 1144 4.74 31.18 2.56
C GLY A 1144 5.83 31.50 1.53
N ARG A 1145 6.40 30.48 0.87
CA ARG A 1145 7.26 30.70 -0.32
C ARG A 1145 6.45 30.95 -1.59
N TYR A 1146 5.30 30.29 -1.73
CA TYR A 1146 4.45 30.40 -2.92
C TYR A 1146 3.78 31.78 -3.05
N LEU A 1147 3.23 32.31 -1.96
CA LEU A 1147 2.57 33.62 -1.90
C LEU A 1147 3.37 34.67 -1.10
N SER A 1148 4.69 34.47 -1.07
CA SER A 1148 5.71 35.45 -0.67
C SER A 1148 5.70 35.99 0.77
N HIS A 1149 4.95 35.42 1.71
CA HIS A 1149 4.93 35.90 3.11
C HIS A 1149 6.01 35.31 4.05
N VAL A 1150 6.88 34.41 3.57
CA VAL A 1150 8.06 33.96 4.33
C VAL A 1150 9.03 35.11 4.57
N GLY A 1151 9.33 35.38 5.85
CA GLY A 1151 10.26 36.45 6.24
C GLY A 1151 9.68 37.86 6.14
N ASN A 1152 8.35 37.99 5.99
CA ASN A 1152 7.67 39.28 5.99
C ASN A 1152 7.89 40.02 7.31
N GLN A 1153 8.15 41.32 7.23
CA GLN A 1153 8.44 42.16 8.40
C GLN A 1153 7.29 43.12 8.66
N LYS A 1154 7.08 43.46 9.94
CA LYS A 1154 6.06 44.42 10.35
C LYS A 1154 6.18 45.73 9.54
N ALA A 1155 5.04 46.28 9.12
CA ALA A 1155 4.99 47.54 8.38
C ALA A 1155 5.68 48.68 9.13
N ARG A 1156 6.53 49.44 8.42
CA ARG A 1156 7.24 50.61 8.95
C ARG A 1156 7.09 51.79 7.97
N PRO A 1157 6.04 52.60 8.12
CA PRO A 1157 5.76 53.74 7.24
C PRO A 1157 6.92 54.74 7.18
N GLU A 1158 7.68 54.85 8.27
CA GLU A 1158 8.86 55.70 8.42
C GLU A 1158 9.95 55.44 7.35
N ILE A 1159 9.99 54.22 6.80
CA ILE A 1159 10.97 53.78 5.78
C ILE A 1159 10.29 53.26 4.50
N ASN A 1160 9.00 53.57 4.28
CA ASN A 1160 8.19 53.05 3.17
C ASN A 1160 8.13 51.51 3.09
N GLN A 1161 8.18 50.82 4.23
CA GLN A 1161 7.98 49.37 4.29
C GLN A 1161 6.49 49.07 4.51
N TYR A 1162 5.83 48.51 3.50
CA TYR A 1162 4.42 48.10 3.52
C TYR A 1162 4.31 46.59 3.81
N PRO A 1163 3.19 46.13 4.39
CA PRO A 1163 2.97 44.70 4.59
C PRO A 1163 2.80 43.99 3.24
N ASP A 1164 3.35 42.78 3.09
CA ASP A 1164 2.96 41.89 1.99
C ASP A 1164 1.50 41.44 2.18
N GLU A 1165 0.62 41.86 1.27
CA GLU A 1165 -0.81 41.57 1.29
C GLU A 1165 -1.21 40.41 0.36
N ASN A 1166 -0.24 39.77 -0.32
CA ASN A 1166 -0.52 38.83 -1.40
C ASN A 1166 -1.33 37.61 -0.90
N TYR A 1167 -0.86 36.94 0.16
CA TYR A 1167 -1.58 35.80 0.76
C TYR A 1167 -2.99 36.18 1.28
N ALA A 1168 -3.09 37.27 2.05
CA ALA A 1168 -4.37 37.72 2.62
C ALA A 1168 -5.41 38.05 1.52
N ARG A 1169 -4.95 38.53 0.36
CA ARG A 1169 -5.81 38.79 -0.79
C ARG A 1169 -6.30 37.49 -1.43
N GLU A 1170 -5.44 36.49 -1.59
CA GLU A 1170 -5.84 35.20 -2.16
C GLU A 1170 -6.81 34.44 -1.24
N VAL A 1171 -6.67 34.58 0.08
CA VAL A 1171 -7.66 34.05 1.04
C VAL A 1171 -9.04 34.68 0.81
N MET A 1172 -9.13 36.01 0.68
CA MET A 1172 -10.40 36.72 0.45
C MET A 1172 -10.97 36.55 -0.97
N GLN A 1173 -10.17 36.05 -1.91
CA GLN A 1173 -10.55 35.92 -3.31
C GLN A 1173 -10.65 34.45 -3.69
N LEU A 1174 -9.55 33.73 -3.85
CA LEU A 1174 -9.54 32.39 -4.45
C LEU A 1174 -9.94 31.29 -3.46
N PHE A 1175 -9.43 31.32 -2.23
CA PHE A 1175 -9.57 30.17 -1.34
C PHE A 1175 -10.96 30.06 -0.69
N THR A 1176 -11.72 31.15 -0.63
CA THR A 1176 -13.03 31.19 0.06
C THR A 1176 -14.25 31.26 -0.86
N ILE A 1177 -14.13 31.66 -2.14
CA ILE A 1177 -15.27 31.78 -3.07
C ILE A 1177 -15.57 30.51 -3.88
N GLY A 1178 -14.67 29.51 -3.84
CA GLY A 1178 -14.80 28.25 -4.58
C GLY A 1178 -14.50 28.34 -6.09
N LEU A 1179 -14.71 27.23 -6.80
CA LEU A 1179 -14.31 27.04 -8.21
C LEU A 1179 -15.29 27.64 -9.25
N TRP A 1180 -16.50 28.00 -8.83
CA TRP A 1180 -17.59 28.40 -9.72
C TRP A 1180 -18.20 29.72 -9.26
N ARG A 1181 -18.60 30.57 -10.22
CA ARG A 1181 -19.32 31.80 -9.90
C ARG A 1181 -20.70 31.47 -9.36
N LEU A 1182 -21.09 32.15 -8.29
CA LEU A 1182 -22.39 31.99 -7.64
C LEU A 1182 -23.26 33.23 -7.83
N ASN A 1183 -24.57 33.00 -7.91
CA ASN A 1183 -25.58 34.03 -7.72
C ASN A 1183 -25.62 34.45 -6.24
N PRO A 1184 -26.23 35.60 -5.91
CA PRO A 1184 -26.38 36.05 -4.54
C PRO A 1184 -27.13 35.08 -3.61
N ASP A 1185 -27.89 34.12 -4.17
CA ASP A 1185 -28.58 33.06 -3.44
C ASP A 1185 -27.75 31.76 -3.29
N GLY A 1186 -26.50 31.76 -3.73
CA GLY A 1186 -25.59 30.62 -3.65
C GLY A 1186 -25.70 29.62 -4.80
N THR A 1187 -26.63 29.79 -5.75
CA THR A 1187 -26.75 28.90 -6.92
C THR A 1187 -25.65 29.19 -7.95
N ARG A 1188 -25.22 28.18 -8.71
CA ARG A 1188 -24.18 28.35 -9.74
C ARG A 1188 -24.69 29.23 -10.88
N GLN A 1189 -23.87 30.20 -11.31
CA GLN A 1189 -24.11 30.90 -12.56
C GLN A 1189 -23.82 29.96 -13.72
N LEU A 1190 -24.77 29.84 -14.64
CA LEU A 1190 -24.66 29.00 -15.83
C LEU A 1190 -24.42 29.85 -17.08
N ASP A 1191 -23.64 29.34 -18.01
CA ASP A 1191 -23.43 29.95 -19.31
C ASP A 1191 -24.61 29.69 -20.28
N SER A 1192 -24.48 30.17 -21.52
CA SER A 1192 -25.52 29.98 -22.55
C SER A 1192 -25.77 28.53 -22.97
N GLN A 1193 -24.93 27.59 -22.52
CA GLN A 1193 -25.02 26.16 -22.78
C GLN A 1193 -25.46 25.37 -21.54
N GLY A 1194 -25.77 26.06 -20.43
CA GLY A 1194 -26.19 25.45 -19.17
C GLY A 1194 -25.04 24.93 -18.32
N GLN A 1195 -23.78 25.27 -18.64
CA GLN A 1195 -22.61 24.83 -17.88
C GLN A 1195 -22.22 25.85 -16.80
N PRO A 1196 -21.78 25.43 -15.61
CA PRO A 1196 -21.29 26.33 -14.57
C PRO A 1196 -20.14 27.23 -15.06
N ILE A 1197 -20.20 28.53 -14.74
CA ILE A 1197 -19.17 29.49 -15.12
C ILE A 1197 -18.02 29.45 -14.09
N PRO A 1198 -16.78 29.12 -14.49
CA PRO A 1198 -15.66 29.06 -13.55
C PRO A 1198 -15.28 30.45 -13.02
N THR A 1199 -14.74 30.50 -11.80
CA THR A 1199 -14.18 31.73 -11.23
C THR A 1199 -12.89 32.18 -11.92
N TYR A 1200 -12.22 31.28 -12.66
CA TYR A 1200 -10.98 31.52 -13.43
C TYR A 1200 -11.07 31.09 -14.91
#